data_AF-A0A1Y6F794-F1
#
_entry.id   AF-A0A1Y6F794-F1
#
_cell.length_a   1.000
_cell.length_b   1.000
_cell.length_c   1.000
_cell.angle_alpha   90.00
_cell.angle_beta   90.00
_cell.angle_gamma   90.00
#
_symmetry.space_group_name_H-M   'P 1'
#
loop_
_entity.id
_entity.type
_entity.pdbx_description
1 polymer ?
#
loop_
_entity_poly.entity_id
_entity_poly.type
_entity_poly.pdbx_seq_one_letter_code
_entity_poly.pdbx_strand_id
1 'polypeptide(L)'
;MSAAPNALLLIAFAILATAFVVALLGFLGRRARPAVAPAGVSATLSDRFEAANSRLAEVISKENNALLAVTTLPEDVGPMEAEAALRAATPDWSMHDRQVLMLQAWEVQRRPQALAALAGLPLANPDKSFAMLNGTLVRALRDGEPALLGQIAEAIDARFDALGALADAGGIVVTMERAAERIRLQAPEVATVLEATMERMWPRTRRQMLAVLRIRIDEWDDERPVDPRGMAEDLAQYSWPRLPELMAEVHEALDKRNGPEWERAQLWYDKAVLQRYCDVEDALKGFDIGAVVERLAKALMSPDAETSRFAAETAADLIGDYFIENPRHFATLKTALTWAGRTHELTPSHEWLAQSLDPTDAGEDVTLDAERYGQIRAGIERFIDTTATTDPLVARAELRAILPDAPIDILRVALIARWKDSRDEVLLVALAGLSIEALEDGEDGRMAQLCLHWPLKAGSADLVLSITAELDERSERLDPWLRTEDGVRDLLRATGRVSAAGRGLDRAARDFLDWAEARHVVLLTEMVAARLERDSGDDDGALQLALDLYRMVLPDEPALLWPVQKYMRERAAAPAWREALLHFESMRANHFAALGEADAAELAELVDLFCEALRDSPSDVARLAAYQAAQLVTLGVIARPEHLAKLDERLTWAGNLHGMVPDSFVTLRAALSAASPKGEDLVRDRPR
;
A
#
# COMPACT_ATOMS: atom_id res chain seq x y z
N MET A 1 3.25 -42.94 -56.38
CA MET A 1 4.38 -42.00 -56.42
C MET A 1 3.81 -40.61 -56.23
N SER A 2 3.92 -40.08 -55.00
CA SER A 2 3.22 -38.89 -54.53
C SER A 2 4.14 -37.67 -54.50
N ALA A 3 3.73 -36.59 -55.19
CA ALA A 3 4.35 -35.28 -55.13
C ALA A 3 3.51 -34.29 -54.29
N ALA A 4 2.88 -34.77 -53.22
CA ALA A 4 1.95 -33.99 -52.40
C ALA A 4 2.52 -33.31 -51.12
N PRO A 5 3.63 -33.75 -50.48
CA PRO A 5 4.02 -33.15 -49.20
C PRO A 5 4.73 -31.78 -49.32
N ASN A 6 5.35 -31.48 -50.47
CA ASN A 6 6.09 -30.23 -50.64
C ASN A 6 5.20 -29.01 -50.89
N ALA A 7 4.01 -29.19 -51.48
CA ALA A 7 3.09 -28.10 -51.77
C ALA A 7 2.43 -27.54 -50.50
N LEU A 8 2.06 -28.42 -49.56
CA LEU A 8 1.49 -28.01 -48.27
C LEU A 8 2.50 -27.29 -47.39
N LEU A 9 3.77 -27.72 -47.42
CA LEU A 9 4.86 -27.08 -46.68
C LEU A 9 5.19 -25.69 -47.25
N LEU A 10 5.17 -25.54 -48.59
CA LEU A 10 5.33 -24.24 -49.25
C LEU A 10 4.17 -23.28 -48.98
N ILE A 11 2.93 -23.78 -48.94
CA ILE A 11 1.75 -22.97 -48.60
C ILE A 11 1.80 -22.54 -47.13
N ALA A 12 2.14 -23.45 -46.21
CA ALA A 12 2.29 -23.12 -44.79
C ALA A 12 3.40 -22.09 -44.56
N PHE A 13 4.54 -22.23 -45.26
CA PHE A 13 5.64 -21.27 -45.17
C PHE A 13 5.27 -19.90 -45.76
N ALA A 14 4.53 -19.87 -46.87
CA ALA A 14 4.03 -18.64 -47.46
C ALA A 14 3.02 -17.94 -46.55
N ILE A 15 2.12 -18.69 -45.90
CA ILE A 15 1.16 -18.13 -44.94
C ILE A 15 1.89 -17.59 -43.71
N LEU A 16 2.87 -18.33 -43.17
CA LEU A 16 3.65 -17.88 -42.01
C LEU A 16 4.48 -16.63 -42.33
N ALA A 17 5.11 -16.59 -43.51
CA ALA A 17 5.87 -15.43 -43.97
C ALA A 17 4.95 -14.22 -44.21
N THR A 18 3.76 -14.43 -44.77
CA THR A 18 2.78 -13.35 -44.97
C THR A 18 2.22 -12.86 -43.64
N ALA A 19 1.93 -13.75 -42.70
CA ALA A 19 1.51 -13.40 -41.35
C ALA A 19 2.60 -12.64 -40.59
N PHE A 20 3.87 -13.04 -40.73
CA PHE A 20 5.02 -12.34 -40.17
C PHE A 20 5.20 -10.95 -40.77
N VAL A 21 5.05 -10.80 -42.10
CA VAL A 21 5.11 -9.50 -42.78
C VAL A 21 3.93 -8.61 -42.40
N VAL A 22 2.72 -9.16 -42.27
CA VAL A 22 1.53 -8.40 -41.82
C VAL A 22 1.65 -8.01 -40.34
N ALA A 23 2.17 -8.88 -39.48
CA ALA A 23 2.45 -8.57 -38.09
C ALA A 23 3.56 -7.51 -37.95
N LEU A 24 4.61 -7.58 -38.78
CA LEU A 24 5.69 -6.60 -38.84
C LEU A 24 5.21 -5.25 -39.38
N LEU A 25 4.38 -5.23 -40.42
CA LEU A 25 3.75 -4.02 -40.96
C LEU A 25 2.73 -3.43 -39.98
N GLY A 26 2.00 -4.26 -39.23
CA GLY A 26 1.10 -3.83 -38.16
C GLY A 26 1.86 -3.27 -36.96
N PHE A 27 3.01 -3.86 -36.60
CA PHE A 27 3.91 -3.37 -35.56
C PHE A 27 4.58 -2.05 -35.95
N LEU A 28 5.02 -1.92 -37.20
CA LEU A 28 5.57 -0.68 -37.76
C LEU A 28 4.49 0.40 -37.95
N GLY A 29 3.26 0.02 -38.31
CA GLY A 29 2.12 0.91 -38.45
C GLY A 29 1.61 1.48 -37.12
N ARG A 30 1.64 0.69 -36.03
CA ARG A 30 1.26 1.15 -34.68
C ARG A 30 2.28 2.11 -34.04
N ARG A 31 3.53 2.12 -34.51
CA ARG A 31 4.58 3.08 -34.05
C ARG A 31 4.62 4.38 -34.84
N ALA A 32 3.85 4.53 -35.92
CA ALA A 32 3.83 5.75 -36.72
C ALA A 32 2.67 6.69 -36.29
N ARG A 33 2.97 7.75 -35.53
CA ARG A 33 2.17 8.99 -35.55
C ARG A 33 2.59 9.86 -36.74
N PRO A 34 1.71 10.74 -37.25
CA PRO A 34 1.67 11.11 -38.67
C PRO A 34 2.88 11.93 -39.08
N ALA A 35 3.49 11.56 -40.21
CA ALA A 35 4.51 12.38 -40.84
C ALA A 35 3.86 13.62 -41.48
N VAL A 36 4.28 14.80 -41.01
CA VAL A 36 4.23 16.03 -41.79
C VAL A 36 5.05 15.79 -43.06
N ALA A 37 4.39 15.88 -44.22
CA ALA A 37 5.09 15.86 -45.49
C ALA A 37 5.81 17.20 -45.72
N PRO A 38 6.99 17.16 -46.37
CA PRO A 38 7.16 17.98 -47.55
C PRO A 38 7.55 17.13 -48.76
N ALA A 39 7.01 17.52 -49.90
CA ALA A 39 7.24 16.90 -51.19
C ALA A 39 8.71 17.08 -51.66
N GLY A 40 9.25 16.04 -52.30
CA GLY A 40 10.39 16.21 -53.20
C GLY A 40 11.34 15.02 -53.29
N VAL A 41 11.32 14.37 -54.46
CA VAL A 41 12.35 13.46 -55.02
C VAL A 41 12.25 12.00 -54.59
N SER A 42 12.05 11.15 -55.59
CA SER A 42 12.06 9.69 -55.56
C SER A 42 13.37 9.15 -54.95
N ALA A 43 13.36 8.83 -53.65
CA ALA A 43 14.42 8.05 -53.03
C ALA A 43 14.27 6.57 -53.45
N THR A 44 15.30 6.04 -54.10
CA THR A 44 15.34 4.61 -54.46
C THR A 44 15.35 3.75 -53.18
N LEU A 45 15.03 2.45 -53.30
CA LEU A 45 15.09 1.52 -52.17
C LEU A 45 16.48 1.50 -51.52
N SER A 46 17.54 1.71 -52.33
CA SER A 46 18.92 1.85 -51.87
C SER A 46 19.13 3.10 -51.00
N ASP A 47 18.60 4.26 -51.40
CA ASP A 47 18.71 5.50 -50.62
C ASP A 47 17.95 5.40 -49.29
N ARG A 48 16.83 4.67 -49.28
CA ARG A 48 16.07 4.38 -48.06
C ARG A 48 16.84 3.42 -47.13
N PHE A 49 17.54 2.43 -47.69
CA PHE A 49 18.41 1.54 -46.90
C PHE A 49 19.65 2.25 -46.38
N GLU A 50 20.28 3.11 -47.17
CA GLU A 50 21.45 3.89 -46.75
C GLU A 50 21.08 4.91 -45.66
N ALA A 51 19.93 5.58 -45.80
CA ALA A 51 19.40 6.46 -44.77
C ALA A 51 19.00 5.70 -43.50
N ALA A 52 18.43 4.48 -43.63
CA ALA A 52 18.12 3.63 -42.49
C ALA A 52 19.38 3.11 -41.79
N ASN A 53 20.40 2.67 -42.55
CA ASN A 53 21.68 2.23 -42.02
C ASN A 53 22.45 3.36 -41.34
N SER A 54 22.42 4.57 -41.89
CA SER A 54 23.05 5.74 -41.28
C SER A 54 22.38 6.11 -39.96
N ARG A 55 21.04 6.06 -39.91
CA ARG A 55 20.28 6.25 -38.66
C ARG A 55 20.57 5.14 -37.65
N LEU A 56 20.67 3.89 -38.09
CA LEU A 56 21.00 2.76 -37.22
C LEU A 56 22.42 2.88 -36.66
N ALA A 57 23.40 3.28 -37.48
CA ALA A 57 24.78 3.52 -37.05
C ALA A 57 24.85 4.65 -36.02
N GLU A 58 24.07 5.72 -36.19
CA GLU A 58 23.97 6.81 -35.21
C GLU A 58 23.38 6.33 -33.88
N VAL A 59 22.31 5.52 -33.92
CA VAL A 59 21.70 4.93 -32.71
C VAL A 59 22.69 4.00 -31.99
N ILE A 60 23.34 3.09 -32.71
CA ILE A 60 24.36 2.18 -32.16
C ILE A 60 25.52 2.96 -31.54
N SER A 61 25.97 4.04 -32.19
CA SER A 61 27.04 4.88 -31.65
C SER A 61 26.62 5.56 -30.35
N LYS A 62 25.37 6.05 -30.24
CA LYS A 62 24.86 6.67 -29.01
C LYS A 62 24.68 5.64 -27.89
N GLU A 63 24.15 4.46 -28.19
CA GLU A 63 24.06 3.33 -27.24
C GLU A 63 25.42 2.92 -26.71
N ASN A 64 26.42 2.77 -27.58
CA ASN A 64 27.78 2.40 -27.19
C ASN A 64 28.44 3.48 -26.32
N ASN A 65 28.23 4.77 -26.62
CA ASN A 65 28.76 5.86 -25.81
C ASN A 65 28.11 5.89 -24.41
N ALA A 66 26.81 5.63 -24.32
CA ALA A 66 26.08 5.55 -23.06
C ALA A 66 26.55 4.36 -22.21
N LEU A 67 26.71 3.18 -22.82
CA LEU A 67 27.27 2.01 -22.15
C LEU A 67 28.70 2.25 -21.71
N LEU A 68 29.53 2.87 -22.56
CA LEU A 68 30.92 3.19 -22.19
C LEU A 68 30.95 4.11 -20.97
N ALA A 69 30.16 5.18 -20.95
CA ALA A 69 30.11 6.13 -19.85
C ALA A 69 29.74 5.47 -18.50
N VAL A 70 28.76 4.56 -18.50
CA VAL A 70 28.36 3.83 -17.29
C VAL A 70 29.39 2.78 -16.90
N THR A 71 30.03 2.13 -17.86
CA THR A 71 30.90 0.98 -17.59
C THR A 71 32.34 1.34 -17.28
N THR A 72 32.72 2.59 -17.49
CA THR A 72 33.98 3.15 -16.98
C THR A 72 33.90 3.57 -15.51
N LEU A 73 32.72 3.54 -14.90
CA LEU A 73 32.55 3.81 -13.47
C LEU A 73 33.07 2.65 -12.61
N PRO A 74 33.45 2.91 -11.34
CA PRO A 74 33.74 1.87 -10.36
C PRO A 74 32.59 0.86 -10.23
N GLU A 75 32.90 -0.39 -9.90
CA GLU A 75 31.87 -1.45 -9.74
C GLU A 75 30.94 -1.19 -8.54
N ASP A 76 31.41 -0.44 -7.55
CA ASP A 76 30.69 -0.02 -6.34
C ASP A 76 30.04 1.36 -6.47
N VAL A 77 29.86 1.86 -7.71
CA VAL A 77 29.30 3.19 -7.95
C VAL A 77 27.87 3.33 -7.40
N GLY A 78 27.62 4.48 -6.76
CA GLY A 78 26.32 4.86 -6.24
C GLY A 78 25.24 4.96 -7.31
N PRO A 79 23.96 4.66 -6.98
CA PRO A 79 22.87 4.71 -7.94
C PRO A 79 22.69 6.12 -8.54
N MET A 80 22.81 7.16 -7.71
CA MET A 80 22.70 8.56 -8.14
C MET A 80 23.83 8.98 -9.10
N GLU A 81 25.05 8.53 -8.84
CA GLU A 81 26.21 8.84 -9.67
C GLU A 81 26.15 8.12 -11.03
N ALA A 82 25.76 6.84 -11.01
CA ALA A 82 25.54 6.06 -12.22
C ALA A 82 24.43 6.65 -13.12
N GLU A 83 23.33 7.13 -12.51
CA GLU A 83 22.28 7.83 -13.25
C GLU A 83 22.73 9.16 -13.84
N ALA A 84 23.49 9.95 -13.07
CA ALA A 84 24.01 11.23 -13.55
C ALA A 84 24.95 11.05 -14.75
N ALA A 85 25.84 10.04 -14.70
CA ALA A 85 26.73 9.70 -15.81
C ALA A 85 25.94 9.26 -17.06
N LEU A 86 24.92 8.42 -16.88
CA LEU A 86 24.04 8.00 -17.97
C LEU A 86 23.29 9.19 -18.57
N ARG A 87 22.73 10.07 -17.74
CA ARG A 87 22.01 11.27 -18.18
C ARG A 87 22.91 12.21 -18.97
N ALA A 88 24.14 12.43 -18.51
CA ALA A 88 25.11 13.26 -19.19
C ALA A 88 25.54 12.68 -20.56
N ALA A 89 25.67 11.37 -20.66
CA ALA A 89 26.01 10.69 -21.91
C ALA A 89 24.85 10.68 -22.93
N THR A 90 23.60 10.77 -22.45
CA THR A 90 22.40 10.72 -23.30
C THR A 90 21.42 11.84 -22.95
N PRO A 91 21.75 13.13 -23.13
CA PRO A 91 20.90 14.24 -22.67
C PRO A 91 19.52 14.26 -23.37
N ASP A 92 19.49 13.91 -24.66
CA ASP A 92 18.28 13.96 -25.49
C ASP A 92 17.38 12.72 -25.39
N TRP A 93 17.79 11.71 -24.63
CA TRP A 93 17.04 10.45 -24.53
C TRP A 93 15.86 10.57 -23.58
N SER A 94 14.82 9.78 -23.84
CA SER A 94 13.75 9.60 -22.86
C SER A 94 14.23 8.73 -21.69
N MET A 95 13.51 8.76 -20.58
CA MET A 95 13.75 7.88 -19.44
C MET A 95 13.57 6.40 -19.82
N HIS A 96 12.59 6.11 -20.68
CA HIS A 96 12.33 4.77 -21.19
C HIS A 96 13.52 4.23 -22.01
N ASP A 97 14.12 5.05 -22.88
CA ASP A 97 15.26 4.63 -23.69
C ASP A 97 16.48 4.28 -22.82
N ARG A 98 16.74 5.10 -21.79
CA ARG A 98 17.80 4.85 -20.79
C ARG A 98 17.56 3.54 -20.03
N GLN A 99 16.32 3.30 -19.60
CA GLN A 99 15.94 2.07 -18.91
C GLN A 99 16.13 0.84 -19.78
N VAL A 100 15.63 0.84 -21.03
CA VAL A 100 15.73 -0.30 -21.94
C VAL A 100 17.19 -0.66 -22.19
N LEU A 101 18.05 0.34 -22.42
CA LEU A 101 19.48 0.11 -22.62
C LEU A 101 20.15 -0.50 -21.38
N MET A 102 19.89 0.05 -20.19
CA MET A 102 20.50 -0.47 -18.96
C MET A 102 19.96 -1.85 -18.56
N LEU A 103 18.67 -2.12 -18.81
CA LEU A 103 18.09 -3.46 -18.64
C LEU A 103 18.79 -4.47 -19.55
N GLN A 104 19.00 -4.13 -20.82
CA GLN A 104 19.72 -4.99 -21.75
C GLN A 104 21.18 -5.21 -21.30
N ALA A 105 21.85 -4.16 -20.82
CA ALA A 105 23.20 -4.27 -20.28
C ALA A 105 23.27 -5.19 -19.05
N TRP A 106 22.29 -5.10 -18.16
CA TRP A 106 22.18 -5.99 -17.00
C TRP A 106 21.85 -7.43 -17.40
N GLU A 107 20.80 -7.65 -18.20
CA GLU A 107 20.32 -9.01 -18.53
C GLU A 107 21.31 -9.81 -19.38
N VAL A 108 22.04 -9.13 -20.29
CA VAL A 108 22.98 -9.80 -21.20
C VAL A 108 24.40 -9.82 -20.67
N GLN A 109 24.85 -8.74 -20.02
CA GLN A 109 26.26 -8.54 -19.65
C GLN A 109 26.49 -8.54 -18.14
N ARG A 110 25.43 -8.53 -17.32
CA ARG A 110 25.47 -8.60 -15.84
C ARG A 110 26.41 -7.57 -15.19
N ARG A 111 26.44 -6.35 -15.73
CA ARG A 111 27.31 -5.28 -15.24
C ARG A 111 26.73 -4.59 -13.99
N PRO A 112 27.43 -4.55 -12.84
CA PRO A 112 26.95 -3.91 -11.61
C PRO A 112 26.60 -2.42 -11.79
N GLN A 113 27.39 -1.68 -12.58
CA GLN A 113 27.16 -0.26 -12.84
C GLN A 113 25.85 0.00 -13.59
N ALA A 114 25.44 -0.93 -14.46
CA ALA A 114 24.15 -0.84 -15.14
C ALA A 114 22.99 -1.06 -14.16
N LEU A 115 23.17 -1.95 -13.17
CA LEU A 115 22.20 -2.18 -12.11
C LEU A 115 22.10 -0.96 -11.18
N ALA A 116 23.23 -0.32 -10.85
CA ALA A 116 23.26 0.96 -10.13
C ALA A 116 22.54 2.07 -10.89
N ALA A 117 22.78 2.21 -12.20
CA ALA A 117 22.07 3.17 -13.03
C ALA A 117 20.56 2.90 -13.08
N LEU A 118 20.14 1.63 -13.15
CA LEU A 118 18.72 1.22 -13.08
C LEU A 118 18.05 1.60 -11.77
N ALA A 119 18.76 1.53 -10.64
CA ALA A 119 18.28 2.00 -9.35
C ALA A 119 18.25 3.54 -9.27
N GLY A 120 19.23 4.21 -9.86
CA GLY A 120 19.31 5.67 -9.86
C GLY A 120 18.20 6.35 -10.66
N LEU A 121 17.72 5.76 -11.75
CA LEU A 121 16.63 6.31 -12.57
C LEU A 121 15.37 6.69 -11.75
N PRO A 122 14.76 5.79 -10.95
CA PRO A 122 13.67 6.11 -10.03
C PRO A 122 14.08 7.11 -8.95
N LEU A 123 15.24 6.87 -8.31
CA LEU A 123 15.69 7.66 -7.15
C LEU A 123 15.97 9.12 -7.52
N ALA A 124 16.39 9.39 -8.76
CA ALA A 124 16.69 10.72 -9.26
C ALA A 124 15.45 11.53 -9.68
N ASN A 125 14.32 10.88 -10.00
CA ASN A 125 13.12 11.52 -10.54
C ASN A 125 11.84 10.97 -9.90
N PRO A 126 11.63 11.20 -8.59
CA PRO A 126 10.56 10.54 -7.86
C PRO A 126 9.14 10.98 -8.27
N ASP A 127 8.98 12.16 -8.87
CA ASP A 127 7.67 12.73 -9.23
C ASP A 127 7.12 12.32 -10.62
N LYS A 128 7.91 11.61 -11.46
CA LYS A 128 7.64 11.53 -12.92
C LYS A 128 7.25 10.16 -13.52
N SER A 129 7.07 9.05 -12.78
CA SER A 129 6.31 7.89 -13.34
C SER A 129 5.97 6.79 -12.33
N PHE A 130 4.70 6.35 -12.40
CA PHE A 130 4.12 5.10 -11.85
C PHE A 130 4.56 3.85 -12.65
N ALA A 131 4.59 2.70 -11.97
CA ALA A 131 4.82 1.31 -12.42
C ALA A 131 6.18 0.93 -13.05
N MET A 132 6.66 1.64 -14.07
CA MET A 132 7.82 1.18 -14.88
C MET A 132 9.18 1.36 -14.18
N LEU A 133 9.29 2.35 -13.28
CA LEU A 133 10.49 2.66 -12.51
C LEU A 133 10.59 1.86 -11.19
N ASN A 134 9.45 1.47 -10.60
CA ASN A 134 9.44 0.58 -9.44
C ASN A 134 10.02 -0.79 -9.79
N GLY A 135 9.75 -1.30 -11.00
CA GLY A 135 10.32 -2.56 -11.49
C GLY A 135 11.85 -2.56 -11.60
N THR A 136 12.50 -1.41 -11.86
CA THR A 136 13.97 -1.33 -11.94
C THR A 136 14.61 -1.24 -10.56
N LEU A 137 13.99 -0.50 -9.63
CA LEU A 137 14.43 -0.44 -8.23
C LEU A 137 14.25 -1.79 -7.53
N VAL A 138 13.10 -2.45 -7.68
CA VAL A 138 12.85 -3.82 -7.19
C VAL A 138 13.89 -4.78 -7.77
N ARG A 139 14.22 -4.66 -9.06
CA ARG A 139 15.26 -5.51 -9.66
C ARG A 139 16.63 -5.25 -9.05
N ALA A 140 16.99 -3.99 -8.80
CA ALA A 140 18.26 -3.66 -8.17
C ALA A 140 18.34 -4.14 -6.71
N LEU A 141 17.24 -4.07 -5.97
CA LEU A 141 17.15 -4.64 -4.62
C LEU A 141 17.27 -6.16 -4.63
N ARG A 142 16.65 -6.82 -5.62
CA ARG A 142 16.69 -8.28 -5.75
C ARG A 142 18.05 -8.80 -6.19
N ASP A 143 18.69 -8.11 -7.14
CA ASP A 143 19.87 -8.60 -7.83
C ASP A 143 21.18 -7.94 -7.32
N GLY A 144 21.09 -6.87 -6.54
CA GLY A 144 22.23 -6.06 -6.10
C GLY A 144 23.11 -6.75 -5.07
N GLU A 145 24.40 -6.45 -5.13
CA GLU A 145 25.41 -6.83 -4.13
C GLU A 145 25.35 -5.90 -2.89
N PRO A 146 25.90 -6.29 -1.73
CA PRO A 146 25.76 -5.54 -0.48
C PRO A 146 26.08 -4.05 -0.58
N ALA A 147 27.16 -3.67 -1.27
CA ALA A 147 27.54 -2.26 -1.42
C ALA A 147 26.44 -1.43 -2.12
N LEU A 148 25.88 -1.96 -3.20
CA LEU A 148 24.81 -1.30 -3.93
C LEU A 148 23.52 -1.24 -3.10
N LEU A 149 23.21 -2.29 -2.33
CA LEU A 149 22.02 -2.32 -1.48
C LEU A 149 22.09 -1.28 -0.36
N GLY A 150 23.25 -1.11 0.27
CA GLY A 150 23.46 -0.05 1.27
C GLY A 150 23.26 1.34 0.67
N GLN A 151 23.85 1.59 -0.50
CA GLN A 151 23.69 2.86 -1.20
C GLN A 151 22.26 3.12 -1.68
N ILE A 152 21.52 2.07 -2.07
CA ILE A 152 20.08 2.18 -2.38
C ILE A 152 19.30 2.53 -1.12
N ALA A 153 19.57 1.88 0.02
CA ALA A 153 18.90 2.16 1.27
C ALA A 153 19.14 3.60 1.74
N GLU A 154 20.39 4.07 1.68
CA GLU A 154 20.76 5.45 1.98
C GLU A 154 20.09 6.46 1.03
N ALA A 155 20.05 6.16 -0.27
CA ALA A 155 19.40 7.01 -1.25
C ALA A 155 17.87 7.04 -1.09
N ILE A 156 17.26 5.94 -0.66
CA ILE A 156 15.85 5.87 -0.29
C ILE A 156 15.60 6.71 0.95
N ASP A 157 16.43 6.56 1.98
CA ASP A 157 16.29 7.27 3.25
C ASP A 157 16.45 8.79 3.07
N ALA A 158 17.49 9.22 2.35
CA ALA A 158 17.76 10.62 2.06
C ALA A 158 16.68 11.31 1.22
N ARG A 159 15.83 10.53 0.54
CA ARG A 159 14.77 11.04 -0.34
C ARG A 159 13.39 10.53 0.05
N PHE A 160 13.24 9.99 1.25
CA PHE A 160 12.05 9.27 1.68
C PHE A 160 10.76 10.09 1.49
N ASP A 161 10.82 11.39 1.77
CA ASP A 161 9.69 12.31 1.59
C ASP A 161 9.39 12.63 0.13
N ALA A 162 10.46 12.79 -0.67
CA ALA A 162 10.37 13.06 -2.11
C ALA A 162 9.90 11.83 -2.90
N LEU A 163 10.12 10.61 -2.42
CA LEU A 163 9.69 9.33 -3.02
C LEU A 163 8.16 9.09 -2.95
N GLY A 164 7.35 10.15 -3.04
CA GLY A 164 5.90 10.02 -3.19
C GLY A 164 5.51 9.02 -4.28
N ALA A 165 4.39 8.31 -4.10
CA ALA A 165 3.87 7.26 -5.01
C ALA A 165 4.82 6.11 -5.43
N LEU A 166 6.12 6.15 -5.12
CA LEU A 166 7.08 5.09 -5.44
C LEU A 166 6.81 3.82 -4.62
N ALA A 167 6.17 3.97 -3.47
CA ALA A 167 5.59 2.86 -2.71
C ALA A 167 4.34 2.31 -3.39
N ASP A 168 4.52 1.63 -4.53
CA ASP A 168 3.56 0.61 -4.98
C ASP A 168 3.33 -0.36 -3.83
N ALA A 169 2.07 -0.60 -3.44
CA ALA A 169 1.54 -1.83 -2.84
C ALA A 169 2.49 -2.68 -1.94
N GLY A 170 3.41 -2.07 -1.18
CA GLY A 170 4.45 -2.77 -0.43
C GLY A 170 5.68 -3.27 -1.21
N GLY A 171 5.68 -3.31 -2.55
CA GLY A 171 6.65 -4.06 -3.35
C GLY A 171 8.14 -3.73 -3.10
N ILE A 172 8.48 -2.45 -2.89
CA ILE A 172 9.85 -2.04 -2.57
C ILE A 172 10.28 -2.57 -1.20
N VAL A 173 9.44 -2.37 -0.17
CA VAL A 173 9.77 -2.79 1.19
C VAL A 173 9.89 -4.30 1.29
N VAL A 174 8.97 -5.04 0.66
CA VAL A 174 9.05 -6.50 0.56
C VAL A 174 10.37 -6.96 -0.08
N THR A 175 10.81 -6.26 -1.13
CA THR A 175 12.05 -6.63 -1.82
C THR A 175 13.29 -6.23 -1.01
N MET A 176 13.23 -5.13 -0.25
CA MET A 176 14.27 -4.78 0.72
C MET A 176 14.37 -5.82 1.83
N GLU A 177 13.26 -6.38 2.28
CA GLU A 177 13.24 -7.41 3.34
C GLU A 177 13.90 -8.70 2.85
N ARG A 178 13.54 -9.13 1.63
CA ARG A 178 14.23 -10.23 0.94
C ARG A 178 15.72 -9.96 0.74
N ALA A 179 16.07 -8.72 0.42
CA ALA A 179 17.46 -8.34 0.21
C ALA A 179 18.24 -8.38 1.54
N ALA A 180 17.67 -7.87 2.62
CA ALA A 180 18.24 -7.89 3.97
C ALA A 180 18.48 -9.33 4.43
N GLU A 181 17.49 -10.20 4.27
CA GLU A 181 17.60 -11.63 4.61
C GLU A 181 18.75 -12.31 3.87
N ARG A 182 18.76 -12.14 2.53
CA ARG A 182 19.76 -12.73 1.65
C ARG A 182 21.18 -12.36 2.05
N ILE A 183 21.41 -11.11 2.48
CA ILE A 183 22.74 -10.60 2.81
C ILE A 183 23.05 -10.64 4.31
N ARG A 184 22.11 -10.99 5.19
CA ARG A 184 22.25 -10.87 6.66
C ARG A 184 23.51 -11.54 7.19
N LEU A 185 23.87 -12.70 6.64
CA LEU A 185 25.09 -13.43 7.01
C LEU A 185 26.37 -12.90 6.34
N GLN A 186 26.23 -12.23 5.19
CA GLN A 186 27.36 -11.77 4.37
C GLN A 186 27.79 -10.34 4.71
N ALA A 187 26.82 -9.47 4.98
CA ALA A 187 26.99 -8.04 5.25
C ALA A 187 25.92 -7.59 6.28
N PRO A 188 26.06 -7.98 7.56
CA PRO A 188 25.06 -7.73 8.60
C PRO A 188 24.79 -6.23 8.80
N GLU A 189 25.81 -5.39 8.68
CA GLU A 189 25.66 -3.93 8.76
C GLU A 189 24.75 -3.37 7.67
N VAL A 190 24.82 -3.88 6.44
CA VAL A 190 23.95 -3.46 5.35
C VAL A 190 22.53 -3.97 5.56
N ALA A 191 22.37 -5.21 6.05
CA ALA A 191 21.06 -5.74 6.40
C ALA A 191 20.37 -4.89 7.47
N THR A 192 21.10 -4.45 8.50
CA THR A 192 20.58 -3.53 9.54
C THR A 192 20.17 -2.17 8.95
N VAL A 193 20.94 -1.63 8.00
CA VAL A 193 20.56 -0.37 7.32
C VAL A 193 19.26 -0.57 6.52
N LEU A 194 19.14 -1.66 5.76
CA LEU A 194 17.91 -1.99 5.04
C LEU A 194 16.72 -2.11 6.01
N GLU A 195 16.87 -2.86 7.10
CA GLU A 195 15.85 -3.02 8.15
C GLU A 195 15.41 -1.68 8.74
N ALA A 196 16.36 -0.83 9.14
CA ALA A 196 16.08 0.49 9.69
C ALA A 196 15.41 1.43 8.68
N THR A 197 15.73 1.33 7.39
CA THR A 197 15.03 2.07 6.34
C THR A 197 13.60 1.54 6.20
N MET A 198 13.40 0.22 6.14
CA MET A 198 12.06 -0.39 6.02
C MET A 198 11.13 -0.02 7.18
N GLU A 199 11.62 -0.04 8.42
CA GLU A 199 10.83 0.34 9.61
C GLU A 199 10.26 1.76 9.49
N ARG A 200 11.04 2.69 8.93
CA ARG A 200 10.59 4.07 8.67
C ARG A 200 9.56 4.14 7.54
N MET A 201 9.66 3.28 6.53
CA MET A 201 8.70 3.23 5.41
C MET A 201 7.33 2.66 5.83
N TRP A 202 7.31 1.78 6.82
CA TRP A 202 6.15 0.95 7.16
C TRP A 202 4.82 1.66 7.42
N PRO A 203 4.75 2.74 8.23
CA PRO A 203 3.48 3.43 8.49
C PRO A 203 2.85 4.03 7.22
N ARG A 204 3.69 4.48 6.27
CA ARG A 204 3.23 5.03 4.99
C ARG A 204 2.82 3.91 4.04
N THR A 205 3.67 2.90 3.92
CA THR A 205 3.43 1.73 3.07
C THR A 205 2.14 1.01 3.46
N ARG A 206 1.91 0.79 4.76
CA ARG A 206 0.66 0.18 5.29
C ARG A 206 -0.60 0.90 4.81
N ARG A 207 -0.66 2.23 4.96
CA ARG A 207 -1.83 3.04 4.55
C ARG A 207 -2.05 3.00 3.05
N GLN A 208 -0.97 3.04 2.26
CA GLN A 208 -1.05 2.96 0.80
C GLN A 208 -1.49 1.57 0.33
N MET A 209 -0.98 0.50 0.93
CA MET A 209 -1.39 -0.88 0.62
C MET A 209 -2.89 -1.07 0.87
N LEU A 210 -3.39 -0.57 2.01
CA LEU A 210 -4.82 -0.66 2.33
C LEU A 210 -5.69 0.15 1.36
N ALA A 211 -5.25 1.36 0.98
CA ALA A 211 -5.97 2.20 0.03
C ALA A 211 -6.02 1.57 -1.37
N VAL A 212 -4.87 1.07 -1.87
CA VAL A 212 -4.79 0.38 -3.16
C VAL A 212 -5.64 -0.88 -3.15
N LEU A 213 -5.56 -1.68 -2.08
CA LEU A 213 -6.37 -2.89 -1.95
C LEU A 213 -7.87 -2.61 -2.04
N ARG A 214 -8.35 -1.56 -1.35
CA ARG A 214 -9.76 -1.16 -1.39
C ARG A 214 -10.19 -0.71 -2.79
N ILE A 215 -9.36 0.08 -3.47
CA ILE A 215 -9.60 0.46 -4.88
C ILE A 215 -9.72 -0.79 -5.76
N ARG A 216 -8.83 -1.77 -5.58
CA ARG A 216 -8.87 -3.02 -6.36
C ARG A 216 -10.12 -3.85 -6.07
N ILE A 217 -10.55 -3.92 -4.81
CA ILE A 217 -11.80 -4.58 -4.44
C ILE A 217 -12.99 -3.88 -5.13
N ASP A 218 -13.04 -2.54 -5.10
CA ASP A 218 -14.09 -1.75 -5.74
C ASP A 218 -14.10 -1.98 -7.27
N GLU A 219 -12.93 -2.02 -7.93
CA GLU A 219 -12.80 -2.34 -9.35
C GLU A 219 -13.41 -3.72 -9.68
N TRP A 220 -13.13 -4.73 -8.86
CA TRP A 220 -13.69 -6.08 -9.03
C TRP A 220 -15.18 -6.20 -8.70
N ASP A 221 -15.74 -5.29 -7.89
CA ASP A 221 -17.18 -5.21 -7.61
C ASP A 221 -17.96 -4.57 -8.78
N ASP A 222 -17.31 -3.72 -9.57
CA ASP A 222 -17.89 -3.06 -10.76
C ASP A 222 -17.87 -3.95 -12.03
N GLU A 223 -17.01 -4.97 -12.10
CA GLU A 223 -16.91 -5.87 -13.25
C GLU A 223 -18.10 -6.84 -13.37
N ARG A 224 -18.57 -7.12 -14.60
CA ARG A 224 -19.53 -8.20 -14.89
C ARG A 224 -19.24 -8.90 -16.23
N PRO A 225 -19.13 -10.24 -16.27
CA PRO A 225 -19.11 -11.20 -15.15
C PRO A 225 -17.74 -11.23 -14.45
N VAL A 226 -17.74 -11.46 -13.12
CA VAL A 226 -16.49 -11.52 -12.35
C VAL A 226 -15.87 -12.92 -12.37
N ASP A 227 -14.57 -13.01 -12.63
CA ASP A 227 -13.76 -14.23 -12.49
C ASP A 227 -13.28 -14.40 -11.03
N PRO A 228 -13.80 -15.38 -10.26
CA PRO A 228 -13.43 -15.58 -8.86
C PRO A 228 -11.95 -15.87 -8.65
N ARG A 229 -11.34 -16.64 -9.57
CA ARG A 229 -9.93 -17.00 -9.46
C ARG A 229 -9.03 -15.80 -9.81
N GLY A 230 -9.37 -15.08 -10.88
CA GLY A 230 -8.68 -13.85 -11.26
C GLY A 230 -8.68 -12.81 -10.14
N MET A 231 -9.81 -12.65 -9.46
CA MET A 231 -9.93 -11.76 -8.29
C MET A 231 -9.03 -12.20 -7.13
N ALA A 232 -9.04 -13.49 -6.78
CA ALA A 232 -8.18 -14.03 -5.71
C ALA A 232 -6.68 -13.83 -6.01
N GLU A 233 -6.24 -14.12 -7.23
CA GLU A 233 -4.84 -13.99 -7.65
C GLU A 233 -4.37 -12.52 -7.71
N ASP A 234 -5.24 -11.59 -8.13
CA ASP A 234 -4.94 -10.15 -8.15
C ASP A 234 -4.86 -9.58 -6.73
N LEU A 235 -5.84 -9.87 -5.87
CA LEU A 235 -5.88 -9.34 -4.49
C LEU A 235 -4.76 -9.89 -3.59
N ALA A 236 -4.29 -11.12 -3.84
CA ALA A 236 -3.14 -11.70 -3.13
C ALA A 236 -1.86 -10.87 -3.29
N GLN A 237 -1.72 -10.12 -4.40
CA GLN A 237 -0.53 -9.30 -4.66
C GLN A 237 -0.41 -8.11 -3.71
N TYR A 238 -1.54 -7.67 -3.16
CA TYR A 238 -1.65 -6.51 -2.27
C TYR A 238 -1.75 -6.90 -0.80
N SER A 239 -1.71 -8.20 -0.50
CA SER A 239 -1.92 -8.75 0.84
C SER A 239 -0.58 -9.11 1.46
N TRP A 240 -0.08 -8.31 2.40
CA TRP A 240 1.16 -8.59 3.10
C TRP A 240 0.88 -9.28 4.45
N PRO A 241 1.37 -10.51 4.69
CA PRO A 241 1.15 -11.29 5.90
C PRO A 241 1.38 -10.60 7.25
N ARG A 242 2.33 -9.65 7.36
CA ARG A 242 2.55 -8.90 8.62
C ARG A 242 1.47 -7.86 8.91
N LEU A 243 0.57 -7.60 7.96
CA LEU A 243 -0.54 -6.65 8.05
C LEU A 243 -1.87 -7.42 7.93
N PRO A 244 -2.31 -8.10 9.01
CA PRO A 244 -3.47 -9.00 8.97
C PRO A 244 -4.76 -8.32 8.54
N GLU A 245 -4.88 -7.00 8.72
CA GLU A 245 -5.99 -6.19 8.21
C GLU A 245 -6.14 -6.23 6.69
N LEU A 246 -5.05 -6.37 5.92
CA LEU A 246 -5.11 -6.47 4.45
C LEU A 246 -5.80 -7.77 4.04
N MET A 247 -5.43 -8.89 4.66
CA MET A 247 -6.08 -10.17 4.41
C MET A 247 -7.53 -10.17 4.89
N ALA A 248 -7.82 -9.51 6.02
CA ALA A 248 -9.19 -9.40 6.52
C ALA A 248 -10.11 -8.70 5.52
N GLU A 249 -9.66 -7.62 4.86
CA GLU A 249 -10.43 -6.89 3.84
C GLU A 249 -10.66 -7.76 2.58
N VAL A 250 -9.65 -8.53 2.13
CA VAL A 250 -9.84 -9.45 0.99
C VAL A 250 -10.82 -10.56 1.32
N HIS A 251 -10.67 -11.20 2.47
CA HIS A 251 -11.59 -12.25 2.89
C HIS A 251 -13.01 -11.71 3.03
N GLU A 252 -13.20 -10.51 3.58
CA GLU A 252 -14.50 -9.85 3.66
C GLU A 252 -15.10 -9.60 2.27
N ALA A 253 -14.30 -9.16 1.29
CA ALA A 253 -14.75 -8.96 -0.08
C ALA A 253 -15.17 -10.28 -0.77
N LEU A 254 -14.39 -11.34 -0.59
CA LEU A 254 -14.70 -12.67 -1.13
C LEU A 254 -15.91 -13.31 -0.43
N ASP A 255 -16.09 -13.10 0.89
CA ASP A 255 -17.19 -13.65 1.70
C ASP A 255 -18.56 -13.04 1.37
N LYS A 256 -18.61 -11.84 0.79
CA LYS A 256 -19.87 -11.24 0.28
C LYS A 256 -20.50 -12.08 -0.83
N ARG A 257 -19.75 -13.01 -1.42
CA ARG A 257 -20.12 -13.76 -2.62
C ARG A 257 -20.33 -15.23 -2.25
N ASN A 258 -21.43 -15.82 -2.75
CA ASN A 258 -21.85 -17.17 -2.40
C ASN A 258 -21.60 -18.15 -3.54
N GLY A 259 -21.20 -19.38 -3.21
CA GLY A 259 -21.17 -20.53 -4.12
C GLY A 259 -19.81 -21.25 -4.16
N PRO A 260 -19.75 -22.45 -4.78
CA PRO A 260 -18.56 -23.30 -4.77
C PRO A 260 -17.34 -22.65 -5.42
N GLU A 261 -17.54 -21.82 -6.43
CA GLU A 261 -16.45 -21.06 -7.08
C GLU A 261 -15.81 -20.03 -6.14
N TRP A 262 -16.60 -19.39 -5.27
CA TRP A 262 -16.12 -18.42 -4.28
C TRP A 262 -15.45 -19.10 -3.08
N GLU A 263 -15.92 -20.27 -2.67
CA GLU A 263 -15.22 -21.13 -1.70
C GLU A 263 -13.84 -21.52 -2.20
N ARG A 264 -13.72 -21.88 -3.50
CA ARG A 264 -12.41 -22.18 -4.12
C ARG A 264 -11.55 -20.92 -4.26
N ALA A 265 -12.13 -19.77 -4.55
CA ALA A 265 -11.41 -18.49 -4.63
C ALA A 265 -10.74 -18.12 -3.30
N GLN A 266 -11.41 -18.34 -2.17
CA GLN A 266 -10.83 -18.14 -0.83
C GLN A 266 -9.58 -19.01 -0.62
N LEU A 267 -9.66 -20.29 -0.98
CA LEU A 267 -8.52 -21.21 -0.87
C LEU A 267 -7.38 -20.85 -1.84
N TRP A 268 -7.72 -20.42 -3.06
CA TRP A 268 -6.74 -19.92 -4.03
C TRP A 268 -6.00 -18.71 -3.50
N TYR A 269 -6.72 -17.76 -2.89
CA TYR A 269 -6.13 -16.57 -2.29
C TYR A 269 -5.16 -16.96 -1.16
N ASP A 270 -5.58 -17.80 -0.21
CA ASP A 270 -4.74 -18.24 0.90
C ASP A 270 -3.45 -18.92 0.40
N LYS A 271 -3.59 -19.82 -0.57
CA LYS A 271 -2.47 -20.50 -1.23
C LYS A 271 -1.54 -19.50 -1.92
N ALA A 272 -2.09 -18.53 -2.64
CA ALA A 272 -1.32 -17.53 -3.36
C ALA A 272 -0.52 -16.63 -2.40
N VAL A 273 -1.10 -16.25 -1.25
CA VAL A 273 -0.39 -15.47 -0.22
C VAL A 273 0.73 -16.31 0.41
N LEU A 274 0.44 -17.55 0.83
CA LEU A 274 1.46 -18.44 1.41
C LEU A 274 2.64 -18.67 0.47
N GLN A 275 2.37 -19.04 -0.79
CA GLN A 275 3.41 -19.27 -1.79
C GLN A 275 4.19 -18.01 -2.15
N ARG A 276 3.59 -16.83 -2.02
CA ARG A 276 4.24 -15.56 -2.36
C ARG A 276 5.23 -15.12 -1.31
N TYR A 277 5.10 -15.52 -0.05
CA TYR A 277 5.91 -15.01 1.07
C TYR A 277 6.64 -16.09 1.86
N CYS A 278 6.65 -17.33 1.37
CA CYS A 278 7.34 -18.45 2.00
C CYS A 278 8.86 -18.30 2.06
N ASP A 279 9.42 -17.47 1.18
CA ASP A 279 10.86 -17.20 1.07
C ASP A 279 11.34 -16.06 2.00
N VAL A 280 10.43 -15.47 2.79
CA VAL A 280 10.75 -14.37 3.71
C VAL A 280 10.62 -14.85 5.15
N GLU A 281 11.75 -14.91 5.86
CA GLU A 281 11.79 -15.27 7.28
C GLU A 281 10.86 -14.34 8.07
N ASP A 282 10.04 -14.89 8.97
CA ASP A 282 9.11 -14.14 9.80
C ASP A 282 8.01 -13.32 9.08
N ALA A 283 7.86 -13.41 7.75
CA ALA A 283 6.77 -12.72 7.06
C ALA A 283 5.41 -13.26 7.50
N LEU A 284 5.32 -14.58 7.69
CA LEU A 284 4.08 -15.27 8.09
C LEU A 284 3.72 -15.09 9.58
N LYS A 285 4.51 -14.35 10.39
CA LYS A 285 4.20 -14.13 11.82
C LYS A 285 2.84 -13.44 12.08
N GLY A 286 2.30 -12.72 11.10
CA GLY A 286 0.96 -12.12 11.14
C GLY A 286 -0.11 -12.90 10.36
N PHE A 287 0.28 -13.99 9.69
CA PHE A 287 -0.61 -14.81 8.87
C PHE A 287 -1.31 -15.86 9.74
N ASP A 288 -2.64 -15.84 9.72
CA ASP A 288 -3.44 -16.80 10.49
C ASP A 288 -3.51 -18.16 9.76
N ILE A 289 -2.45 -18.95 9.94
CA ILE A 289 -2.35 -20.31 9.40
C ILE A 289 -3.52 -21.19 9.92
N GLY A 290 -3.99 -20.94 11.14
CA GLY A 290 -5.13 -21.64 11.72
C GLY A 290 -6.41 -21.41 10.90
N ALA A 291 -6.70 -20.15 10.56
CA ALA A 291 -7.86 -19.80 9.73
C ALA A 291 -7.79 -20.41 8.32
N VAL A 292 -6.59 -20.52 7.72
CA VAL A 292 -6.41 -21.21 6.43
C VAL A 292 -6.74 -22.70 6.56
N VAL A 293 -6.25 -23.36 7.61
CA VAL A 293 -6.54 -24.78 7.86
C VAL A 293 -8.02 -25.01 8.12
N GLU A 294 -8.69 -24.10 8.82
CA GLU A 294 -10.14 -24.16 9.04
C GLU A 294 -10.93 -24.00 7.73
N ARG A 295 -10.54 -23.05 6.87
CA ARG A 295 -11.14 -22.91 5.53
C ARG A 295 -10.89 -24.13 4.66
N LEU A 296 -9.68 -24.69 4.67
CA LEU A 296 -9.36 -25.94 3.99
C LEU A 296 -10.21 -27.10 4.48
N ALA A 297 -10.37 -27.25 5.80
CA ALA A 297 -11.21 -28.28 6.40
C ALA A 297 -12.70 -28.10 6.04
N LYS A 298 -13.21 -26.87 6.08
CA LYS A 298 -14.58 -26.52 5.67
C LYS A 298 -14.82 -26.85 4.20
N ALA A 299 -13.89 -26.49 3.33
CA ALA A 299 -13.98 -26.76 1.89
C ALA A 299 -13.80 -28.24 1.54
N LEU A 300 -12.92 -28.97 2.25
CA LEU A 300 -12.84 -30.44 2.21
C LEU A 300 -14.20 -31.07 2.56
N MET A 301 -14.91 -30.49 3.53
CA MET A 301 -16.25 -30.90 3.95
C MET A 301 -17.38 -30.31 3.07
N SER A 302 -17.06 -29.70 1.93
CA SER A 302 -18.08 -29.17 1.03
C SER A 302 -18.91 -30.30 0.39
N PRO A 303 -20.23 -30.14 0.27
CA PRO A 303 -21.07 -31.07 -0.49
C PRO A 303 -20.79 -31.03 -2.00
N ASP A 304 -20.09 -30.01 -2.49
CA ASP A 304 -19.60 -29.95 -3.86
C ASP A 304 -18.30 -30.77 -3.99
N ALA A 305 -18.33 -31.80 -4.83
CA ALA A 305 -17.21 -32.72 -5.00
C ALA A 305 -15.97 -32.04 -5.62
N GLU A 306 -16.17 -30.98 -6.41
CA GLU A 306 -15.06 -30.29 -7.06
C GLU A 306 -14.34 -29.35 -6.08
N THR A 307 -15.07 -28.63 -5.22
CA THR A 307 -14.51 -27.87 -4.10
C THR A 307 -13.80 -28.78 -3.09
N SER A 308 -14.41 -29.90 -2.72
CA SER A 308 -13.80 -30.88 -1.81
C SER A 308 -12.48 -31.43 -2.37
N ARG A 309 -12.46 -31.83 -3.64
CA ARG A 309 -11.24 -32.27 -4.34
C ARG A 309 -10.17 -31.16 -4.39
N PHE A 310 -10.57 -29.93 -4.71
CA PHE A 310 -9.66 -28.79 -4.80
C PHE A 310 -9.02 -28.44 -3.44
N ALA A 311 -9.80 -28.53 -2.37
CA ALA A 311 -9.32 -28.35 -1.00
C ALA A 311 -8.33 -29.46 -0.61
N ALA A 312 -8.59 -30.71 -1.01
CA ALA A 312 -7.67 -31.82 -0.77
C ALA A 312 -6.31 -31.63 -1.45
N GLU A 313 -6.31 -31.23 -2.72
CA GLU A 313 -5.11 -30.92 -3.49
C GLU A 313 -4.34 -29.74 -2.87
N THR A 314 -5.05 -28.66 -2.52
CA THR A 314 -4.43 -27.48 -1.92
C THR A 314 -3.84 -27.78 -0.54
N ALA A 315 -4.53 -28.57 0.29
CA ALA A 315 -4.01 -28.99 1.58
C ALA A 315 -2.77 -29.88 1.44
N ALA A 316 -2.76 -30.81 0.48
CA ALA A 316 -1.61 -31.68 0.23
C ALA A 316 -0.37 -30.88 -0.22
N ASP A 317 -0.58 -29.87 -1.08
CA ASP A 317 0.48 -28.94 -1.50
C ASP A 317 1.09 -28.15 -0.34
N LEU A 318 0.26 -27.71 0.62
CA LEU A 318 0.69 -26.81 1.69
C LEU A 318 1.18 -27.54 2.94
N ILE A 319 0.80 -28.81 3.15
CA ILE A 319 1.16 -29.57 4.35
C ILE A 319 2.66 -29.63 4.59
N GLY A 320 3.43 -29.94 3.54
CA GLY A 320 4.87 -30.16 3.63
C GLY A 320 5.66 -28.89 3.94
N ASP A 321 5.14 -27.73 3.56
CA ASP A 321 5.89 -26.48 3.63
C ASP A 321 5.44 -25.58 4.77
N TYR A 322 4.17 -25.67 5.21
CA TYR A 322 3.60 -24.70 6.15
C TYR A 322 2.92 -25.33 7.37
N PHE A 323 2.51 -26.61 7.29
CA PHE A 323 1.72 -27.22 8.35
C PHE A 323 2.48 -28.27 9.15
N ILE A 324 3.68 -28.70 8.71
CA ILE A 324 4.51 -29.79 9.30
C ILE A 324 4.65 -29.69 10.82
N GLU A 325 4.81 -28.49 11.36
CA GLU A 325 5.14 -28.29 12.77
C GLU A 325 3.92 -28.24 13.70
N ASN A 326 2.69 -28.26 13.16
CA ASN A 326 1.47 -28.11 13.97
C ASN A 326 0.53 -29.33 13.89
N PRO A 327 0.62 -30.27 14.84
CA PRO A 327 -0.22 -31.49 14.90
C PRO A 327 -1.72 -31.25 14.96
N ARG A 328 -2.16 -30.06 15.39
CA ARG A 328 -3.58 -29.68 15.39
C ARG A 328 -4.10 -29.53 13.97
N HIS A 329 -3.26 -29.00 13.09
CA HIS A 329 -3.60 -28.85 11.69
C HIS A 329 -3.74 -30.21 11.02
N PHE A 330 -2.85 -31.15 11.33
CA PHE A 330 -2.93 -32.54 10.87
C PHE A 330 -4.23 -33.23 11.33
N ALA A 331 -4.57 -33.15 12.61
CA ALA A 331 -5.78 -33.79 13.14
C ALA A 331 -7.07 -33.22 12.52
N THR A 332 -7.10 -31.90 12.31
CA THR A 332 -8.24 -31.18 11.70
C THR A 332 -8.42 -31.62 10.24
N LEU A 333 -7.35 -31.62 9.44
CA LEU A 333 -7.38 -32.06 8.05
C LEU A 333 -7.69 -33.56 7.93
N LYS A 334 -7.18 -34.42 8.82
CA LYS A 334 -7.48 -35.87 8.84
C LYS A 334 -8.96 -36.15 9.11
N THR A 335 -9.57 -35.37 10.00
CA THR A 335 -11.02 -35.47 10.30
C THR A 335 -11.85 -35.06 9.08
N ALA A 336 -11.52 -33.92 8.47
CA ALA A 336 -12.20 -33.43 7.27
C ALA A 336 -12.04 -34.39 6.08
N LEU A 337 -10.84 -34.95 5.88
CA LEU A 337 -10.55 -35.94 4.84
C LEU A 337 -11.35 -37.24 5.04
N THR A 338 -11.49 -37.69 6.28
CA THR A 338 -12.30 -38.88 6.61
C THR A 338 -13.76 -38.66 6.27
N TRP A 339 -14.29 -37.46 6.48
CA TRP A 339 -15.62 -37.09 6.04
C TRP A 339 -15.70 -37.07 4.50
N ALA A 340 -14.75 -36.42 3.83
CA ALA A 340 -14.72 -36.30 2.37
C ALA A 340 -14.71 -37.66 1.68
N GLY A 341 -13.90 -38.62 2.16
CA GLY A 341 -13.86 -39.98 1.63
C GLY A 341 -15.10 -40.85 1.90
N ARG A 342 -15.98 -40.43 2.82
CA ARG A 342 -17.29 -41.08 3.05
C ARG A 342 -18.39 -40.48 2.18
N THR A 343 -18.30 -39.18 1.90
CA THR A 343 -19.32 -38.43 1.16
C THR A 343 -19.08 -38.50 -0.35
N HIS A 344 -17.81 -38.42 -0.77
CA HIS A 344 -17.38 -38.43 -2.15
C HIS A 344 -16.63 -39.73 -2.47
N GLU A 345 -16.64 -40.17 -3.73
CA GLU A 345 -15.72 -41.24 -4.15
C GLU A 345 -14.28 -40.77 -3.93
N LEU A 346 -13.45 -41.60 -3.28
CA LEU A 346 -12.04 -41.29 -3.03
C LEU A 346 -11.35 -40.96 -4.36
N THR A 347 -10.89 -39.72 -4.47
CA THR A 347 -10.13 -39.23 -5.63
C THR A 347 -8.64 -39.32 -5.34
N PRO A 348 -7.77 -39.34 -6.37
CA PRO A 348 -6.32 -39.33 -6.17
C PRO A 348 -5.81 -38.19 -5.28
N SER A 349 -6.45 -37.02 -5.30
CA SER A 349 -6.11 -35.88 -4.43
C SER A 349 -6.37 -36.16 -2.94
N HIS A 350 -7.46 -36.89 -2.63
CA HIS A 350 -7.76 -37.32 -1.25
C HIS A 350 -6.76 -38.38 -0.76
N GLU A 351 -6.39 -39.32 -1.62
CA GLU A 351 -5.38 -40.34 -1.30
C GLU A 351 -4.00 -39.74 -1.08
N TRP A 352 -3.63 -38.74 -1.89
CA TRP A 352 -2.38 -38.01 -1.73
C TRP A 352 -2.32 -37.24 -0.41
N LEU A 353 -3.38 -36.50 -0.07
CA LEU A 353 -3.49 -35.82 1.23
C LEU A 353 -3.40 -36.81 2.41
N ALA A 354 -4.02 -37.99 2.29
CA ALA A 354 -3.95 -39.02 3.32
C ALA A 354 -2.51 -39.51 3.57
N GLN A 355 -1.71 -39.64 2.50
CA GLN A 355 -0.31 -40.03 2.59
C GLN A 355 0.56 -38.94 3.23
N SER A 356 0.32 -37.67 2.90
CA SER A 356 1.06 -36.53 3.46
C SER A 356 0.78 -36.29 4.95
N LEU A 357 -0.39 -36.72 5.46
CA LEU A 357 -0.80 -36.56 6.85
C LEU A 357 -0.27 -37.64 7.83
N ASP A 358 0.36 -38.72 7.34
CA ASP A 358 1.00 -39.76 8.16
C ASP A 358 2.49 -39.93 7.76
N PRO A 359 3.39 -38.95 8.00
CA PRO A 359 4.83 -39.17 7.87
C PRO A 359 5.33 -39.98 9.08
N THR A 360 6.09 -41.04 8.83
CA THR A 360 6.49 -42.07 9.81
C THR A 360 7.34 -41.62 11.02
N ASP A 361 7.61 -40.33 11.25
CA ASP A 361 8.47 -39.83 12.35
C ASP A 361 8.04 -38.43 12.88
N ALA A 362 7.14 -38.34 13.87
CA ALA A 362 6.90 -37.10 14.62
C ALA A 362 6.91 -37.37 16.14
N GLY A 363 7.84 -36.71 16.87
CA GLY A 363 8.16 -36.94 18.28
C GLY A 363 7.27 -36.24 19.32
N GLU A 364 7.46 -36.60 20.60
CA GLU A 364 6.61 -36.31 21.77
C GLU A 364 6.30 -34.83 22.11
N ASP A 365 7.00 -33.83 21.56
CA ASP A 365 6.75 -32.40 21.86
C ASP A 365 5.49 -31.84 21.17
N VAL A 366 5.15 -32.41 20.02
CA VAL A 366 4.00 -32.10 19.16
C VAL A 366 2.67 -32.34 19.91
N THR A 367 2.61 -33.34 20.79
CA THR A 367 1.37 -33.66 21.51
C THR A 367 0.91 -32.61 22.54
N LEU A 368 1.82 -31.87 23.19
CA LEU A 368 1.49 -30.85 24.20
C LEU A 368 0.88 -29.58 23.58
N ASP A 369 1.46 -29.14 22.47
CA ASP A 369 0.94 -28.07 21.61
C ASP A 369 -0.10 -28.58 20.61
N ALA A 370 -0.68 -29.77 20.79
CA ALA A 370 -1.95 -30.17 20.21
C ALA A 370 -3.12 -30.11 21.20
N GLU A 371 -2.81 -30.29 22.48
CA GLU A 371 -3.78 -30.32 23.57
C GLU A 371 -4.27 -28.91 23.98
N ARG A 372 -3.37 -27.97 24.31
CA ARG A 372 -3.65 -26.54 24.60
C ARG A 372 -4.64 -25.74 23.70
N TYR A 373 -4.43 -25.46 22.40
CA TYR A 373 -5.45 -24.91 21.47
C TYR A 373 -6.64 -25.84 21.28
N GLY A 374 -6.51 -27.17 21.42
CA GLY A 374 -7.68 -28.06 21.47
C GLY A 374 -8.56 -27.71 22.67
N GLN A 375 -7.94 -27.45 23.82
CA GLN A 375 -8.58 -26.95 25.03
C GLN A 375 -9.12 -25.52 24.86
N ILE A 376 -8.41 -24.62 24.18
CA ILE A 376 -8.89 -23.26 23.88
C ILE A 376 -10.11 -23.30 22.96
N ARG A 377 -10.05 -24.05 21.85
CA ARG A 377 -11.19 -24.20 20.93
C ARG A 377 -12.37 -24.85 21.61
N ALA A 378 -12.16 -25.97 22.31
CA ALA A 378 -13.22 -26.62 23.09
C ALA A 378 -13.75 -25.71 24.21
N GLY A 379 -12.88 -24.85 24.77
CA GLY A 379 -13.25 -23.85 25.74
C GLY A 379 -14.09 -22.72 25.15
N ILE A 380 -13.77 -22.25 23.94
CA ILE A 380 -14.56 -21.25 23.20
C ILE A 380 -15.90 -21.85 22.79
N GLU A 381 -15.97 -23.09 22.29
CA GLU A 381 -17.25 -23.74 22.01
C GLU A 381 -18.07 -23.92 23.29
N ARG A 382 -17.43 -24.33 24.39
CA ARG A 382 -18.11 -24.41 25.69
C ARG A 382 -18.61 -23.03 26.14
N PHE A 383 -17.81 -21.99 25.95
CA PHE A 383 -18.19 -20.62 26.26
C PHE A 383 -19.43 -20.21 25.46
N ILE A 384 -19.45 -20.42 24.13
CA ILE A 384 -20.63 -20.17 23.29
C ILE A 384 -21.86 -20.96 23.79
N ASP A 385 -21.67 -22.23 24.13
CA ASP A 385 -22.77 -23.10 24.58
C ASP A 385 -23.32 -22.72 25.96
N THR A 386 -22.51 -22.12 26.84
CA THR A 386 -22.88 -21.86 28.23
C THR A 386 -23.15 -20.40 28.55
N THR A 387 -22.67 -19.48 27.71
CA THR A 387 -22.72 -18.05 27.98
C THR A 387 -23.78 -17.39 27.12
N ALA A 388 -24.72 -16.71 27.78
CA ALA A 388 -25.73 -15.88 27.12
C ALA A 388 -25.75 -14.52 27.82
N THR A 389 -24.77 -13.67 27.49
CA THR A 389 -24.65 -12.33 28.06
C THR A 389 -24.30 -11.31 26.98
N THR A 390 -24.77 -10.09 27.18
CA THR A 390 -24.39 -8.91 26.40
C THR A 390 -23.42 -8.00 27.17
N ASP A 391 -23.08 -8.37 28.42
CA ASP A 391 -22.19 -7.64 29.31
C ASP A 391 -20.73 -8.11 29.11
N PRO A 392 -19.82 -7.22 28.68
CA PRO A 392 -18.40 -7.51 28.47
C PRO A 392 -17.66 -8.07 29.69
N LEU A 393 -18.00 -7.60 30.91
CA LEU A 393 -17.33 -8.07 32.14
C LEU A 393 -17.76 -9.49 32.50
N VAL A 394 -19.05 -9.79 32.34
CA VAL A 394 -19.58 -11.14 32.57
C VAL A 394 -19.00 -12.09 31.54
N ALA A 395 -18.99 -11.70 30.26
CA ALA A 395 -18.39 -12.51 29.19
C ALA A 395 -16.90 -12.79 29.45
N ARG A 396 -16.13 -11.77 29.87
CA ARG A 396 -14.73 -11.94 30.27
C ARG A 396 -14.59 -12.94 31.42
N ALA A 397 -15.37 -12.77 32.49
CA ALA A 397 -15.29 -13.62 33.67
C ALA A 397 -15.61 -15.08 33.34
N GLU A 398 -16.63 -15.32 32.52
CA GLU A 398 -17.00 -16.67 32.07
C GLU A 398 -15.94 -17.26 31.12
N LEU A 399 -15.42 -16.46 30.19
CA LEU A 399 -14.32 -16.89 29.30
C LEU A 399 -13.08 -17.28 30.12
N ARG A 400 -12.71 -16.46 31.11
CA ARG A 400 -11.56 -16.71 32.01
C ARG A 400 -11.81 -17.86 32.99
N ALA A 401 -13.06 -18.12 33.37
CA ALA A 401 -13.39 -19.32 34.16
C ALA A 401 -13.19 -20.61 33.36
N ILE A 402 -13.43 -20.57 32.05
CA ILE A 402 -13.23 -21.72 31.15
C ILE A 402 -11.77 -21.82 30.69
N LEU A 403 -11.11 -20.69 30.43
CA LEU A 403 -9.76 -20.57 29.88
C LEU A 403 -8.90 -19.60 30.72
N PRO A 404 -8.52 -19.97 31.95
CA PRO A 404 -7.82 -19.06 32.86
C PRO A 404 -6.45 -18.63 32.34
N ASP A 405 -5.66 -19.57 31.80
CA ASP A 405 -4.24 -19.35 31.47
C ASP A 405 -3.97 -19.02 29.99
N ALA A 406 -5.00 -18.65 29.22
CA ALA A 406 -4.86 -18.34 27.80
C ALA A 406 -4.46 -16.87 27.57
N PRO A 407 -3.39 -16.57 26.81
CA PRO A 407 -2.98 -15.18 26.51
C PRO A 407 -4.05 -14.36 25.76
N ILE A 408 -4.14 -13.05 26.03
CA ILE A 408 -5.16 -12.14 25.42
C ILE A 408 -5.04 -12.11 23.89
N ASP A 409 -3.82 -12.03 23.37
CA ASP A 409 -3.53 -12.01 21.94
C ASP A 409 -4.01 -13.29 21.22
N ILE A 410 -3.81 -14.44 21.84
CA ILE A 410 -4.27 -15.75 21.35
C ILE A 410 -5.79 -15.85 21.40
N LEU A 411 -6.40 -15.47 22.54
CA LEU A 411 -7.87 -15.49 22.69
C LEU A 411 -8.53 -14.55 21.69
N ARG A 412 -7.98 -13.35 21.48
CA ARG A 412 -8.50 -12.38 20.52
C ARG A 412 -8.57 -12.97 19.12
N VAL A 413 -7.48 -13.57 18.63
CA VAL A 413 -7.44 -14.16 17.28
C VAL A 413 -8.47 -15.29 17.16
N ALA A 414 -8.53 -16.19 18.15
CA ALA A 414 -9.46 -17.31 18.15
C ALA A 414 -10.94 -16.88 18.21
N LEU A 415 -11.27 -15.86 19.01
CA LEU A 415 -12.62 -15.30 19.09
C LEU A 415 -13.04 -14.60 17.80
N ILE A 416 -12.15 -13.83 17.15
CA ILE A 416 -12.44 -13.19 15.86
C ILE A 416 -12.68 -14.24 14.78
N ALA A 417 -11.82 -15.27 14.70
CA ALA A 417 -11.98 -16.36 13.74
C ALA A 417 -13.34 -17.05 13.93
N ARG A 418 -13.67 -17.42 15.17
CA ARG A 418 -14.94 -18.09 15.47
C ARG A 418 -16.16 -17.18 15.23
N TRP A 419 -16.05 -15.89 15.53
CA TRP A 419 -17.11 -14.91 15.26
C TRP A 419 -17.36 -14.75 13.76
N LYS A 420 -16.32 -14.73 12.93
CA LYS A 420 -16.49 -14.65 11.48
C LYS A 420 -17.31 -15.83 10.93
N ASP A 421 -17.14 -17.01 11.53
CA ASP A 421 -17.85 -18.23 11.16
C ASP A 421 -19.29 -18.30 11.68
N SER A 422 -19.51 -18.04 12.97
CA SER A 422 -20.83 -18.21 13.60
C SER A 422 -21.69 -16.95 13.52
N ARG A 423 -21.05 -15.78 13.40
CA ARG A 423 -21.63 -14.45 13.59
C ARG A 423 -22.33 -14.28 14.95
N ASP A 424 -21.92 -15.08 15.94
CA ASP A 424 -22.49 -15.05 17.28
C ASP A 424 -21.98 -13.82 18.05
N GLU A 425 -22.90 -12.99 18.50
CA GLU A 425 -22.59 -11.74 19.19
C GLU A 425 -21.86 -11.96 20.52
N VAL A 426 -22.05 -13.10 21.18
CA VAL A 426 -21.37 -13.42 22.46
C VAL A 426 -19.84 -13.37 22.32
N LEU A 427 -19.32 -13.64 21.13
CA LEU A 427 -17.88 -13.59 20.82
C LEU A 427 -17.36 -12.16 20.70
N LEU A 428 -18.18 -11.24 20.16
CA LEU A 428 -17.86 -9.80 20.17
C LEU A 428 -17.93 -9.23 21.60
N VAL A 429 -18.89 -9.71 22.40
CA VAL A 429 -19.00 -9.33 23.82
C VAL A 429 -17.76 -9.79 24.59
N ALA A 430 -17.27 -11.01 24.32
CA ALA A 430 -16.02 -11.53 24.90
C ALA A 430 -14.79 -10.72 24.46
N LEU A 431 -14.71 -10.32 23.18
CA LEU A 431 -13.63 -9.46 22.68
C LEU A 431 -13.63 -8.08 23.36
N ALA A 432 -14.81 -7.49 23.56
CA ALA A 432 -14.95 -6.27 24.35
C ALA A 432 -14.45 -6.46 25.80
N GLY A 433 -14.78 -7.60 26.41
CA GLY A 433 -14.29 -7.99 27.73
C GLY A 433 -12.76 -8.09 27.80
N LEU A 434 -12.13 -8.72 26.81
CA LEU A 434 -10.67 -8.80 26.71
C LEU A 434 -10.02 -7.42 26.51
N SER A 435 -10.68 -6.49 25.82
CA SER A 435 -10.18 -5.11 25.76
C SER A 435 -10.18 -4.42 27.12
N ILE A 436 -11.22 -4.66 27.93
CA ILE A 436 -11.28 -4.09 29.28
C ILE A 436 -10.18 -4.70 30.15
N GLU A 437 -9.89 -6.00 29.99
CA GLU A 437 -8.75 -6.66 30.62
C GLU A 437 -7.42 -6.00 30.24
N ALA A 438 -7.17 -5.78 28.95
CA ALA A 438 -5.96 -5.12 28.47
C ALA A 438 -5.79 -3.69 29.04
N LEU A 439 -6.89 -2.93 29.16
CA LEU A 439 -6.89 -1.61 29.79
C LEU A 439 -6.65 -1.68 31.31
N GLU A 440 -7.07 -2.78 31.97
CA GLU A 440 -6.92 -2.97 33.39
C GLU A 440 -5.50 -3.40 33.80
N ASP A 441 -4.85 -4.23 32.97
CA ASP A 441 -3.51 -4.76 33.21
C ASP A 441 -2.39 -3.78 32.85
N GLY A 442 -2.73 -2.62 32.28
CA GLY A 442 -1.76 -1.58 31.90
C GLY A 442 -0.95 -1.93 30.65
N GLU A 443 -1.47 -2.83 29.81
CA GLU A 443 -0.89 -3.11 28.50
C GLU A 443 -1.00 -1.89 27.56
N ASP A 444 -0.17 -1.86 26.52
CA ASP A 444 -0.16 -0.79 25.50
C ASP A 444 -1.57 -0.60 24.92
N GLY A 445 -2.05 0.65 24.82
CA GLY A 445 -3.41 1.01 24.37
C GLY A 445 -3.80 0.43 23.01
N ARG A 446 -2.80 -0.05 22.25
CA ARG A 446 -2.92 -0.83 21.04
C ARG A 446 -3.63 -2.18 21.21
N MET A 447 -3.42 -2.94 22.29
CA MET A 447 -4.10 -4.23 22.46
C MET A 447 -5.61 -4.02 22.68
N ALA A 448 -5.97 -3.05 23.51
CA ALA A 448 -7.35 -2.61 23.71
C ALA A 448 -8.00 -2.18 22.38
N GLN A 449 -7.31 -1.36 21.58
CA GLN A 449 -7.76 -0.97 20.24
C GLN A 449 -8.06 -2.19 19.36
N LEU A 450 -7.13 -3.14 19.29
CA LEU A 450 -7.27 -4.33 18.43
C LEU A 450 -8.42 -5.24 18.87
N CYS A 451 -8.69 -5.33 20.17
CA CYS A 451 -9.82 -6.09 20.71
C CYS A 451 -11.16 -5.35 20.49
N LEU A 452 -11.20 -4.02 20.58
CA LEU A 452 -12.42 -3.20 20.43
C LEU A 452 -12.85 -2.96 18.99
N HIS A 453 -11.96 -3.08 18.01
CA HIS A 453 -12.26 -2.76 16.62
C HIS A 453 -13.51 -3.50 16.08
N TRP A 454 -13.56 -4.83 16.19
CA TRP A 454 -14.70 -5.61 15.69
C TRP A 454 -15.98 -5.42 16.52
N PRO A 455 -15.95 -5.40 17.86
CA PRO A 455 -17.11 -5.05 18.66
C PRO A 455 -17.70 -3.68 18.31
N LEU A 456 -16.87 -2.63 18.13
CA LEU A 456 -17.34 -1.29 17.76
C LEU A 456 -17.79 -1.19 16.30
N LYS A 457 -17.21 -1.98 15.38
CA LYS A 457 -17.57 -1.97 13.95
C LYS A 457 -18.80 -2.81 13.62
N ALA A 458 -18.96 -3.96 14.26
CA ALA A 458 -19.95 -4.97 13.88
C ALA A 458 -20.92 -5.38 15.00
N GLY A 459 -20.67 -4.97 16.24
CA GLY A 459 -21.57 -5.24 17.38
C GLY A 459 -22.94 -4.58 17.24
N SER A 460 -23.94 -5.14 17.95
CA SER A 460 -25.25 -4.53 18.04
C SER A 460 -25.23 -3.22 18.82
N ALA A 461 -26.33 -2.48 18.76
CA ALA A 461 -26.47 -1.25 19.52
C ALA A 461 -26.38 -1.47 21.04
N ASP A 462 -26.89 -2.60 21.54
CA ASP A 462 -26.89 -2.90 22.97
C ASP A 462 -25.45 -3.22 23.45
N LEU A 463 -24.66 -3.93 22.63
CA LEU A 463 -23.23 -4.14 22.90
C LEU A 463 -22.44 -2.83 22.88
N VAL A 464 -22.66 -1.96 21.90
CA VAL A 464 -21.97 -0.66 21.83
C VAL A 464 -22.29 0.22 23.04
N LEU A 465 -23.54 0.22 23.51
CA LEU A 465 -23.92 0.93 24.74
C LEU A 465 -23.23 0.35 25.97
N SER A 466 -23.15 -0.99 26.07
CA SER A 466 -22.44 -1.65 27.16
C SER A 466 -20.95 -1.34 27.15
N ILE A 467 -20.31 -1.35 25.98
CA ILE A 467 -18.90 -0.95 25.83
C ILE A 467 -18.71 0.50 26.28
N THR A 468 -19.56 1.40 25.82
CA THR A 468 -19.51 2.83 26.20
C THR A 468 -19.59 3.01 27.71
N ALA A 469 -20.49 2.31 28.39
CA ALA A 469 -20.63 2.37 29.84
C ALA A 469 -19.38 1.83 30.57
N GLU A 470 -18.83 0.70 30.12
CA GLU A 470 -17.63 0.12 30.72
C GLU A 470 -16.37 0.96 30.52
N LEU A 471 -16.28 1.67 29.39
CA LEU A 471 -15.21 2.62 29.12
C LEU A 471 -15.36 3.88 29.98
N ASP A 472 -16.57 4.40 30.18
CA ASP A 472 -16.85 5.55 31.05
C ASP A 472 -16.37 5.32 32.49
N GLU A 473 -16.71 4.16 33.07
CA GLU A 473 -16.25 3.77 34.41
C GLU A 473 -14.71 3.70 34.53
N ARG A 474 -14.00 3.60 33.40
CA ARG A 474 -12.55 3.47 33.32
C ARG A 474 -11.87 4.64 32.63
N SER A 475 -12.56 5.77 32.52
CA SER A 475 -12.08 7.00 31.85
C SER A 475 -10.63 7.37 32.23
N GLU A 476 -10.22 7.21 33.49
CA GLU A 476 -8.86 7.49 33.97
C GLU A 476 -7.75 6.64 33.31
N ARG A 477 -8.10 5.50 32.69
CA ARG A 477 -7.17 4.54 32.07
C ARG A 477 -7.20 4.57 30.56
N LEU A 478 -8.06 5.39 29.95
CA LEU A 478 -8.25 5.39 28.50
C LEU A 478 -7.21 6.21 27.74
N ASP A 479 -6.42 7.03 28.41
CA ASP A 479 -5.40 7.88 27.77
C ASP A 479 -4.51 7.15 26.74
N PRO A 480 -3.96 5.94 27.00
CA PRO A 480 -3.20 5.19 26.00
C PRO A 480 -4.02 4.79 24.77
N TRP A 481 -5.29 4.41 24.96
CA TRP A 481 -6.20 4.03 23.88
C TRP A 481 -6.68 5.25 23.08
N LEU A 482 -7.00 6.37 23.77
CA LEU A 482 -7.39 7.63 23.15
C LEU A 482 -6.25 8.27 22.35
N ARG A 483 -4.97 7.94 22.62
CA ARG A 483 -3.84 8.38 21.79
C ARG A 483 -3.70 7.60 20.48
N THR A 484 -4.45 6.52 20.28
CA THR A 484 -4.42 5.75 19.02
C THR A 484 -5.20 6.45 17.91
N GLU A 485 -4.75 6.29 16.65
CA GLU A 485 -5.31 6.98 15.47
C GLU A 485 -6.78 6.58 15.17
N ASP A 486 -7.25 5.44 15.68
CA ASP A 486 -8.59 4.90 15.37
C ASP A 486 -9.52 4.71 16.58
N GLY A 487 -9.01 4.82 17.83
CA GLY A 487 -9.80 4.50 19.03
C GLY A 487 -11.07 5.33 19.18
N VAL A 488 -10.95 6.66 19.17
CA VAL A 488 -12.09 7.59 19.28
C VAL A 488 -12.97 7.51 18.03
N ARG A 489 -12.37 7.39 16.85
CA ARG A 489 -13.08 7.36 15.57
C ARG A 489 -14.01 6.15 15.47
N ASP A 490 -13.55 4.96 15.86
CA ASP A 490 -14.37 3.75 15.87
C ASP A 490 -15.52 3.88 16.88
N LEU A 491 -15.28 4.48 18.04
CA LEU A 491 -16.31 4.74 19.05
C LEU A 491 -17.38 5.71 18.52
N LEU A 492 -17.00 6.84 17.93
CA LEU A 492 -17.93 7.83 17.36
C LEU A 492 -18.76 7.27 16.21
N ARG A 493 -18.14 6.46 15.34
CA ARG A 493 -18.87 5.76 14.28
C ARG A 493 -19.86 4.75 14.86
N ALA A 494 -19.45 3.98 15.86
CA ALA A 494 -20.31 3.01 16.51
C ALA A 494 -21.55 3.67 17.13
N THR A 495 -21.36 4.77 17.86
CA THR A 495 -22.45 5.49 18.54
C THR A 495 -23.33 6.30 17.57
N GLY A 496 -22.75 6.77 16.45
CA GLY A 496 -23.51 7.28 15.30
C GLY A 496 -24.45 6.22 14.70
N ARG A 497 -23.98 4.97 14.56
CA ARG A 497 -24.81 3.83 14.10
C ARG A 497 -25.93 3.51 15.10
N VAL A 498 -25.64 3.54 16.40
CA VAL A 498 -26.65 3.37 17.47
C VAL A 498 -27.77 4.40 17.32
N SER A 499 -27.39 5.68 17.16
CA SER A 499 -28.34 6.78 17.00
C SER A 499 -29.17 6.65 15.71
N ALA A 500 -28.54 6.29 14.59
CA ALA A 500 -29.22 6.07 13.31
C ALA A 500 -30.21 4.89 13.34
N ALA A 501 -29.96 3.89 14.18
CA ALA A 501 -30.85 2.76 14.40
C ALA A 501 -32.08 3.08 15.28
N GLY A 502 -32.27 4.35 15.69
CA GLY A 502 -33.40 4.80 16.49
C GLY A 502 -33.33 4.42 17.97
N ARG A 503 -32.18 3.90 18.42
CA ARG A 503 -31.87 3.72 19.84
C ARG A 503 -31.29 5.03 20.36
N GLY A 504 -31.94 5.65 21.34
CA GLY A 504 -31.42 6.87 21.93
C GLY A 504 -30.18 6.56 22.76
N LEU A 505 -29.06 7.25 22.49
CA LEU A 505 -27.98 7.36 23.46
C LEU A 505 -28.56 8.03 24.71
N ASP A 506 -28.39 7.41 25.87
CA ASP A 506 -28.77 8.06 27.11
C ASP A 506 -27.87 9.28 27.39
N ARG A 507 -28.14 9.99 28.48
CA ARG A 507 -27.36 11.17 28.81
C ARG A 507 -25.91 10.81 29.17
N ALA A 508 -25.70 9.72 29.91
CA ALA A 508 -24.39 9.31 30.38
C ALA A 508 -23.45 8.93 29.22
N ALA A 509 -23.94 8.15 28.25
CA ALA A 509 -23.18 7.79 27.06
C ALA A 509 -22.80 9.02 26.23
N ARG A 510 -23.67 10.03 26.14
CA ARG A 510 -23.35 11.30 25.46
C ARG A 510 -22.31 12.10 26.23
N ASP A 511 -22.50 12.25 27.54
CA ASP A 511 -21.56 12.98 28.40
C ASP A 511 -20.15 12.34 28.34
N PHE A 512 -20.07 11.01 28.27
CA PHE A 512 -18.82 10.29 28.08
C PHE A 512 -18.20 10.50 26.69
N LEU A 513 -18.98 10.47 25.61
CA LEU A 513 -18.46 10.74 24.26
C LEU A 513 -17.91 12.16 24.15
N ASP A 514 -18.65 13.15 24.68
CA ASP A 514 -18.21 14.55 24.74
C ASP A 514 -16.92 14.66 25.56
N TRP A 515 -16.81 13.93 26.67
CA TRP A 515 -15.58 13.86 27.46
C TRP A 515 -14.43 13.20 26.70
N ALA A 516 -14.67 12.09 25.99
CA ALA A 516 -13.65 11.33 25.28
C ALA A 516 -13.10 12.12 24.09
N GLU A 517 -13.97 12.82 23.34
CA GLU A 517 -13.57 13.77 22.29
C GLU A 517 -12.73 14.91 22.89
N ALA A 518 -13.23 15.57 23.95
CA ALA A 518 -12.51 16.67 24.58
C ALA A 518 -11.15 16.21 25.14
N ARG A 519 -11.09 15.02 25.75
CA ARG A 519 -9.85 14.44 26.28
C ARG A 519 -8.88 14.09 25.16
N HIS A 520 -9.36 13.53 24.05
CA HIS A 520 -8.54 13.25 22.87
C HIS A 520 -7.90 14.52 22.31
N VAL A 521 -8.65 15.61 22.20
CA VAL A 521 -8.13 16.92 21.78
C VAL A 521 -7.04 17.43 22.72
N VAL A 522 -7.22 17.29 24.04
CA VAL A 522 -6.19 17.65 25.03
C VAL A 522 -4.93 16.82 24.83
N LEU A 523 -5.06 15.50 24.62
CA LEU A 523 -3.94 14.59 24.42
C LEU A 523 -3.20 14.87 23.09
N LEU A 524 -3.92 15.17 22.01
CA LEU A 524 -3.33 15.61 20.75
C LEU A 524 -2.59 16.94 20.93
N THR A 525 -3.15 17.88 21.70
CA THR A 525 -2.48 19.16 22.02
C THR A 525 -1.16 18.92 22.74
N GLU A 526 -1.14 18.04 23.75
CA GLU A 526 0.08 17.66 24.48
C GLU A 526 1.12 17.00 23.57
N MET A 527 0.69 16.08 22.69
CA MET A 527 1.56 15.41 21.74
C MET A 527 2.18 16.38 20.72
N VAL A 528 1.37 17.29 20.17
CA VAL A 528 1.81 18.35 19.27
C VAL A 528 2.80 19.27 19.99
N ALA A 529 2.48 19.75 21.19
CA ALA A 529 3.37 20.61 21.96
C ALA A 529 4.72 19.93 22.26
N ALA A 530 4.71 18.68 22.74
CA ALA A 530 5.92 17.91 23.01
C ALA A 530 6.76 17.67 21.74
N ARG A 531 6.11 17.47 20.59
CA ARG A 531 6.78 17.32 19.29
C ARG A 531 7.44 18.63 18.86
N LEU A 532 6.70 19.74 18.92
CA LEU A 532 7.20 21.07 18.58
C LEU A 532 8.37 21.52 19.48
N GLU A 533 8.37 21.15 20.76
CA GLU A 533 9.48 21.42 21.68
C GLU A 533 10.73 20.60 21.33
N ARG A 534 10.56 19.30 21.06
CA ARG A 534 11.67 18.39 20.71
C ARG A 534 12.41 18.84 19.45
N ASP A 535 11.66 19.25 18.44
CA ASP A 535 12.20 19.54 17.10
C ASP A 535 12.51 21.04 16.91
N SER A 536 12.56 21.81 18.00
CA SER A 536 12.66 23.29 17.98
C SER A 536 13.97 23.89 17.47
N GLY A 537 14.99 23.07 17.19
CA GLY A 537 16.32 23.53 16.77
C GLY A 537 16.90 22.80 15.55
N ASP A 538 16.12 21.99 14.84
CA ASP A 538 16.57 21.23 13.68
C ASP A 538 15.88 21.71 12.40
N ASP A 539 16.65 22.38 11.53
CA ASP A 539 16.16 22.86 10.24
C ASP A 539 16.01 21.71 9.22
N ASP A 540 16.74 20.61 9.38
CA ASP A 540 16.75 19.48 8.44
C ASP A 540 15.47 18.62 8.56
N GLY A 541 14.76 18.69 9.68
CA GLY A 541 13.52 17.95 9.96
C GLY A 541 12.20 18.70 9.67
N ALA A 542 12.27 19.94 9.17
CA ALA A 542 11.10 20.84 9.09
C ALA A 542 9.94 20.29 8.24
N LEU A 543 10.23 19.64 7.09
CA LEU A 543 9.22 19.09 6.19
C LEU A 543 8.52 17.86 6.78
N GLN A 544 9.29 16.93 7.37
CA GLN A 544 8.75 15.75 8.05
C GLN A 544 7.85 16.16 9.23
N LEU A 545 8.28 17.16 10.00
CA LEU A 545 7.46 17.73 11.07
C LEU A 545 6.15 18.31 10.52
N ALA A 546 6.17 19.00 9.38
CA ALA A 546 4.96 19.51 8.75
C ALA A 546 3.99 18.41 8.30
N LEU A 547 4.50 17.31 7.76
CA LEU A 547 3.69 16.15 7.37
C LEU A 547 3.10 15.42 8.59
N ASP A 548 3.89 15.27 9.65
CA ASP A 548 3.44 14.65 10.90
C ASP A 548 2.33 15.47 11.55
N LEU A 549 2.53 16.79 11.65
CA LEU A 549 1.53 17.72 12.22
C LEU A 549 0.28 17.82 11.35
N TYR A 550 0.43 17.81 10.02
CA TYR A 550 -0.70 17.75 9.09
C TYR A 550 -1.58 16.53 9.39
N ARG A 551 -0.96 15.35 9.59
CA ARG A 551 -1.70 14.10 9.88
C ARG A 551 -2.37 14.10 11.24
N MET A 552 -1.76 14.72 12.25
CA MET A 552 -2.33 14.79 13.60
C MET A 552 -3.46 15.81 13.72
N VAL A 553 -3.45 16.87 12.91
CA VAL A 553 -4.31 18.04 13.13
C VAL A 553 -5.47 18.11 12.14
N LEU A 554 -5.25 17.85 10.85
CA LEU A 554 -6.30 18.05 9.85
C LEU A 554 -7.46 17.04 9.88
N PRO A 555 -7.25 15.73 10.11
CA PRO A 555 -8.36 14.79 10.14
C PRO A 555 -9.17 14.85 11.44
N ASP A 556 -8.54 15.25 12.55
CA ASP A 556 -9.05 14.96 13.89
C ASP A 556 -9.34 16.20 14.73
N GLU A 557 -8.69 17.36 14.52
CA GLU A 557 -9.02 18.60 15.26
C GLU A 557 -8.51 19.90 14.57
N PRO A 558 -9.37 20.59 13.78
CA PRO A 558 -9.01 21.84 13.12
C PRO A 558 -8.57 22.96 14.06
N ALA A 559 -8.99 22.97 15.34
CA ALA A 559 -8.57 23.98 16.30
C ALA A 559 -7.05 23.95 16.59
N LEU A 560 -6.38 22.82 16.34
CA LEU A 560 -4.93 22.67 16.52
C LEU A 560 -4.11 23.22 15.33
N LEU A 561 -4.76 23.69 14.26
CA LEU A 561 -4.10 24.27 13.09
C LEU A 561 -3.31 25.53 13.45
N TRP A 562 -3.93 26.42 14.21
CA TRP A 562 -3.35 27.73 14.47
C TRP A 562 -2.02 27.67 15.25
N PRO A 563 -1.89 26.88 16.33
CA PRO A 563 -0.59 26.67 16.99
C PRO A 563 0.52 26.19 16.05
N VAL A 564 0.21 25.24 15.17
CA VAL A 564 1.16 24.67 14.20
C VAL A 564 1.56 25.71 13.15
N GLN A 565 0.59 26.40 12.56
CA GLN A 565 0.83 27.46 11.57
C GLN A 565 1.68 28.58 12.17
N LYS A 566 1.35 29.03 13.38
CA LYS A 566 2.12 30.05 14.10
C LYS A 566 3.57 29.61 14.29
N TYR A 567 3.78 28.38 14.77
CA TYR A 567 5.12 27.82 15.00
C TYR A 567 5.97 27.79 13.72
N MET A 568 5.38 27.37 12.59
CA MET A 568 6.08 27.33 11.30
C MET A 568 6.34 28.73 10.74
N ARG A 569 5.37 29.65 10.83
CA ARG A 569 5.52 31.04 10.36
C ARG A 569 6.62 31.78 11.11
N GLU A 570 6.77 31.58 12.41
CA GLU A 570 7.85 32.17 13.22
C GLU A 570 9.25 31.72 12.75
N ARG A 571 9.36 30.56 12.10
CA ARG A 571 10.62 29.96 11.62
C ARG A 571 10.82 30.08 10.11
N ALA A 572 9.82 30.52 9.36
CA ALA A 572 9.84 30.63 7.91
C ALA A 572 10.89 31.62 7.36
N ALA A 573 11.70 32.27 8.22
CA ALA A 573 12.91 32.97 7.81
C ALA A 573 13.96 32.01 7.20
N ALA A 574 14.04 30.77 7.69
CA ALA A 574 14.91 29.72 7.14
C ALA A 574 14.24 29.02 5.94
N PRO A 575 14.99 28.69 4.86
CA PRO A 575 14.42 28.08 3.65
C PRO A 575 13.66 26.78 3.91
N ALA A 576 14.21 25.85 4.71
CA ALA A 576 13.57 24.57 5.00
C ALA A 576 12.20 24.73 5.69
N TRP A 577 12.09 25.67 6.62
CA TRP A 577 10.83 26.01 7.30
C TRP A 577 9.84 26.72 6.39
N ARG A 578 10.33 27.51 5.42
CA ARG A 578 9.49 28.14 4.40
C ARG A 578 8.91 27.10 3.44
N GLU A 579 9.69 26.10 3.05
CA GLU A 579 9.22 24.95 2.24
C GLU A 579 8.20 24.11 3.02
N ALA A 580 8.48 23.80 4.28
CA ALA A 580 7.58 23.07 5.16
C ALA A 580 6.23 23.79 5.32
N LEU A 581 6.24 25.10 5.53
CA LEU A 581 5.03 25.93 5.62
C LEU A 581 4.23 25.92 4.30
N LEU A 582 4.90 26.03 3.16
CA LEU A 582 4.26 25.94 1.83
C LEU A 582 3.59 24.58 1.60
N HIS A 583 4.25 23.48 1.97
CA HIS A 583 3.66 22.14 1.93
C HIS A 583 2.44 22.03 2.86
N PHE A 584 2.57 22.45 4.11
CA PHE A 584 1.49 22.39 5.11
C PHE A 584 0.25 23.14 4.63
N GLU A 585 0.40 24.40 4.22
CA GLU A 585 -0.72 25.23 3.78
C GLU A 585 -1.32 24.75 2.45
N SER A 586 -0.52 24.22 1.54
CA SER A 586 -1.02 23.67 0.27
C SER A 586 -1.85 22.40 0.48
N MET A 587 -1.39 21.49 1.35
CA MET A 587 -2.16 20.28 1.70
C MET A 587 -3.45 20.65 2.42
N ARG A 588 -3.38 21.63 3.33
CA ARG A 588 -4.54 22.14 4.09
C ARG A 588 -5.60 22.74 3.16
N ALA A 589 -5.19 23.63 2.25
CA ALA A 589 -6.09 24.24 1.28
C ALA A 589 -6.76 23.20 0.37
N ASN A 590 -6.01 22.18 -0.08
CA ASN A 590 -6.57 21.11 -0.89
C ASN A 590 -7.59 20.27 -0.12
N HIS A 591 -7.31 19.96 1.15
CA HIS A 591 -8.22 19.21 2.02
C HIS A 591 -9.56 19.94 2.23
N PHE A 592 -9.54 21.19 2.68
CA PHE A 592 -10.78 21.96 2.90
C PHE A 592 -11.51 22.30 1.60
N ALA A 593 -10.79 22.46 0.48
CA ALA A 593 -11.43 22.63 -0.81
C ALA A 593 -12.20 21.37 -1.26
N ALA A 594 -11.68 20.18 -0.98
CA ALA A 594 -12.39 18.93 -1.25
C ALA A 594 -13.67 18.78 -0.40
N LEU A 595 -13.70 19.37 0.79
CA LEU A 595 -14.87 19.42 1.67
C LEU A 595 -15.85 20.56 1.32
N GLY A 596 -15.47 21.48 0.42
CA GLY A 596 -16.26 22.67 0.10
C GLY A 596 -16.22 23.76 1.19
N GLU A 597 -15.26 23.67 2.11
CA GLU A 597 -15.11 24.54 3.28
C GLU A 597 -13.92 25.51 3.17
N ALA A 598 -13.28 25.61 2.01
CA ALA A 598 -12.13 26.48 1.82
C ALA A 598 -12.49 27.97 2.03
N ASP A 599 -11.91 28.59 3.06
CA ASP A 599 -12.13 29.99 3.34
C ASP A 599 -11.38 30.91 2.35
N ALA A 600 -12.05 31.99 1.98
CA ALA A 600 -11.58 32.99 1.05
C ALA A 600 -10.34 33.74 1.56
N ALA A 601 -10.32 34.09 2.86
CA ALA A 601 -9.21 34.84 3.45
C ALA A 601 -7.99 33.94 3.62
N GLU A 602 -8.21 32.69 4.05
CA GLU A 602 -7.15 31.67 4.12
C GLU A 602 -6.49 31.37 2.77
N LEU A 603 -7.28 31.28 1.69
CA LEU A 603 -6.73 31.12 0.34
C LEU A 603 -5.95 32.35 -0.13
N ALA A 604 -6.37 33.56 0.29
CA ALA A 604 -5.63 34.78 -0.01
C ALA A 604 -4.27 34.80 0.74
N GLU A 605 -4.22 34.34 1.99
CA GLU A 605 -2.96 34.18 2.74
C GLU A 605 -2.01 33.19 2.06
N LEU A 606 -2.52 32.06 1.56
CA LEU A 606 -1.71 31.09 0.82
C LEU A 606 -1.18 31.66 -0.52
N VAL A 607 -2.01 32.42 -1.24
CA VAL A 607 -1.56 33.12 -2.45
C VAL A 607 -0.45 34.13 -2.13
N ASP A 608 -0.55 34.81 -0.99
CA ASP A 608 0.48 35.74 -0.52
C ASP A 608 1.77 35.01 -0.18
N LEU A 609 1.67 33.86 0.47
CA LEU A 609 2.80 32.98 0.76
C LEU A 609 3.51 32.51 -0.52
N PHE A 610 2.77 32.08 -1.55
CA PHE A 610 3.36 31.76 -2.87
C PHE A 610 4.02 32.98 -3.50
N CYS A 611 3.38 34.15 -3.44
CA CYS A 611 3.91 35.39 -4.00
C CYS A 611 5.15 35.89 -3.26
N GLU A 612 5.28 35.59 -1.97
CA GLU A 612 6.48 35.84 -1.17
C GLU A 612 7.59 34.87 -1.52
N ALA A 613 7.33 33.57 -1.57
CA ALA A 613 8.33 32.58 -1.97
C ALA A 613 8.89 32.82 -3.39
N LEU A 614 8.04 33.25 -4.33
CA LEU A 614 8.47 33.66 -5.67
C LEU A 614 9.39 34.91 -5.68
N ARG A 615 9.41 35.72 -4.61
CA ARG A 615 10.33 36.87 -4.44
C ARG A 615 11.77 36.44 -4.30
N ASP A 616 11.97 35.30 -3.67
CA ASP A 616 13.30 34.78 -3.33
C ASP A 616 13.95 34.09 -4.54
N SER A 617 13.46 34.33 -5.75
CA SER A 617 14.03 33.83 -6.99
C SER A 617 15.42 34.46 -7.24
N PRO A 618 16.44 33.64 -7.61
CA PRO A 618 16.39 32.20 -7.85
C PRO A 618 16.59 31.36 -6.57
N SER A 619 15.58 30.59 -6.16
CA SER A 619 15.67 29.63 -5.04
C SER A 619 14.81 28.38 -5.27
N ASP A 620 15.09 27.32 -4.52
CA ASP A 620 14.34 26.05 -4.55
C ASP A 620 12.92 26.26 -4.01
N VAL A 621 12.79 27.08 -2.98
CA VAL A 621 11.52 27.56 -2.45
C VAL A 621 10.65 28.22 -3.54
N ALA A 622 11.23 29.06 -4.40
CA ALA A 622 10.49 29.69 -5.50
C ALA A 622 10.01 28.65 -6.53
N ARG A 623 10.81 27.61 -6.80
CA ARG A 623 10.44 26.51 -7.71
C ARG A 623 9.31 25.66 -7.13
N LEU A 624 9.37 25.36 -5.84
CA LEU A 624 8.34 24.63 -5.10
C LEU A 624 7.02 25.40 -5.08
N ALA A 625 7.07 26.69 -4.72
CA ALA A 625 5.91 27.57 -4.70
C ALA A 625 5.24 27.64 -6.08
N ALA A 626 6.02 27.75 -7.16
CA ALA A 626 5.47 27.74 -8.51
C ALA A 626 4.75 26.41 -8.84
N TYR A 627 5.34 25.28 -8.45
CA TYR A 627 4.75 23.96 -8.69
C TYR A 627 3.45 23.74 -7.91
N GLN A 628 3.44 24.04 -6.60
CA GLN A 628 2.26 23.86 -5.74
C GLN A 628 1.13 24.82 -6.12
N ALA A 629 1.44 26.08 -6.42
CA ALA A 629 0.46 27.02 -6.95
C ALA A 629 -0.15 26.51 -8.27
N ALA A 630 0.66 25.91 -9.14
CA ALA A 630 0.16 25.37 -10.41
C ALA A 630 -0.83 24.22 -10.19
N GLN A 631 -0.56 23.35 -9.21
CA GLN A 631 -1.49 22.27 -8.84
C GLN A 631 -2.81 22.83 -8.31
N LEU A 632 -2.77 23.76 -7.37
CA LEU A 632 -3.99 24.33 -6.77
C LEU A 632 -4.82 25.17 -7.75
N VAL A 633 -4.17 25.86 -8.70
CA VAL A 633 -4.86 26.52 -9.82
C VAL A 633 -5.50 25.49 -10.75
N THR A 634 -4.78 24.41 -11.10
CA THR A 634 -5.30 23.35 -11.98
C THR A 634 -6.49 22.61 -11.37
N LEU A 635 -6.46 22.37 -10.05
CA LEU A 635 -7.55 21.76 -9.30
C LEU A 635 -8.75 22.70 -9.09
N GLY A 636 -8.63 23.97 -9.47
CA GLY A 636 -9.68 24.97 -9.27
C GLY A 636 -9.82 25.46 -7.82
N VAL A 637 -8.87 25.10 -6.94
CA VAL A 637 -8.82 25.59 -5.55
C VAL A 637 -8.49 27.09 -5.53
N ILE A 638 -7.50 27.50 -6.33
CA ILE A 638 -7.20 28.91 -6.60
C ILE A 638 -7.79 29.28 -7.96
N ALA A 639 -9.03 29.78 -7.95
CA ALA A 639 -9.75 30.12 -9.19
C ALA A 639 -10.18 31.59 -9.27
N ARG A 640 -10.00 32.37 -8.20
CA ARG A 640 -10.46 33.77 -8.18
C ARG A 640 -9.62 34.65 -9.09
N PRO A 641 -10.22 35.49 -9.96
CA PRO A 641 -9.48 36.34 -10.89
C PRO A 641 -8.40 37.20 -10.22
N GLU A 642 -8.68 37.74 -9.04
CA GLU A 642 -7.73 38.54 -8.26
C GLU A 642 -6.51 37.73 -7.80
N HIS A 643 -6.68 36.46 -7.44
CA HIS A 643 -5.59 35.58 -7.01
C HIS A 643 -4.75 35.12 -8.21
N LEU A 644 -5.41 34.78 -9.32
CA LEU A 644 -4.75 34.40 -10.57
C LEU A 644 -3.89 35.54 -11.12
N ALA A 645 -4.43 36.77 -11.12
CA ALA A 645 -3.71 37.96 -11.58
C ALA A 645 -2.48 38.24 -10.69
N LYS A 646 -2.62 38.11 -9.37
CA LYS A 646 -1.53 38.31 -8.40
C LYS A 646 -0.38 37.30 -8.61
N LEU A 647 -0.71 36.04 -8.85
CA LEU A 647 0.27 34.99 -9.16
C LEU A 647 0.95 35.22 -10.52
N ASP A 648 0.20 35.64 -11.55
CA ASP A 648 0.75 35.88 -12.90
C ASP A 648 1.72 37.06 -12.93
N GLU A 649 1.36 38.18 -12.26
CA GLU A 649 2.25 39.32 -12.09
C GLU A 649 3.55 38.88 -11.40
N ARG A 650 3.43 38.08 -10.34
CA ARG A 650 4.59 37.67 -9.54
C ARG A 650 5.48 36.68 -10.25
N LEU A 651 4.89 35.73 -10.96
CA LEU A 651 5.59 34.77 -11.81
C LEU A 651 6.33 35.46 -12.96
N THR A 652 5.73 36.50 -13.55
CA THR A 652 6.37 37.29 -14.62
C THR A 652 7.60 38.01 -14.11
N TRP A 653 7.49 38.65 -12.94
CA TRP A 653 8.65 39.28 -12.29
C TRP A 653 9.76 38.26 -12.00
N ALA A 654 9.43 37.12 -11.39
CA ALA A 654 10.41 36.10 -11.01
C ALA A 654 11.08 35.45 -12.24
N GLY A 655 10.32 35.18 -13.30
CA GLY A 655 10.83 34.64 -14.55
C GLY A 655 11.88 35.53 -15.24
N ASN A 656 11.78 36.85 -15.08
CA ASN A 656 12.75 37.81 -15.64
C ASN A 656 14.10 37.81 -14.92
N LEU A 657 14.17 37.25 -13.70
CA LEU A 657 15.42 37.12 -12.94
C LEU A 657 16.22 35.88 -13.34
N HIS A 658 15.63 34.96 -14.11
CA HIS A 658 16.26 33.75 -14.58
C HIS A 658 16.78 33.87 -16.02
N GLY A 659 18.01 33.42 -16.27
CA GLY A 659 18.55 33.27 -17.64
C GLY A 659 17.90 32.12 -18.43
N MET A 660 17.37 31.11 -17.73
CA MET A 660 16.56 30.02 -18.27
C MET A 660 15.40 29.76 -17.30
N VAL A 661 14.16 29.81 -17.82
CA VAL A 661 12.95 29.71 -17.00
C VAL A 661 12.77 28.26 -16.49
N PRO A 662 12.62 28.03 -15.17
CA PRO A 662 12.39 26.69 -14.63
C PRO A 662 11.09 26.03 -15.10
N ASP A 663 11.07 24.70 -15.21
CA ASP A 663 9.88 23.92 -15.62
C ASP A 663 8.65 24.20 -14.73
N SER A 664 8.83 24.42 -13.43
CA SER A 664 7.72 24.73 -12.52
C SER A 664 7.08 26.10 -12.82
N PHE A 665 7.87 27.06 -13.32
CA PHE A 665 7.37 28.37 -13.73
C PHE A 665 6.60 28.27 -15.04
N VAL A 666 7.07 27.42 -15.97
CA VAL A 666 6.34 27.08 -17.19
C VAL A 666 5.00 26.41 -16.86
N THR A 667 5.01 25.49 -15.89
CA THR A 667 3.83 24.76 -15.43
C THR A 667 2.79 25.70 -14.81
N LEU A 668 3.21 26.61 -13.92
CA LEU A 668 2.31 27.61 -13.36
C LEU A 668 1.75 28.55 -14.43
N ARG A 669 2.58 28.99 -15.38
CA ARG A 669 2.12 29.85 -16.49
C ARG A 669 1.07 29.16 -17.36
N ALA A 670 1.24 27.87 -17.62
CA ALA A 670 0.25 27.07 -18.35
C ALA A 670 -1.07 26.94 -17.56
N ALA A 671 -0.99 26.67 -16.25
CA ALA A 671 -2.17 26.59 -15.39
C ALA A 671 -2.93 27.92 -15.31
N LEU A 672 -2.23 29.04 -15.11
CA LEU A 672 -2.83 30.39 -15.08
C LEU A 672 -3.47 30.76 -16.42
N SER A 673 -2.86 30.36 -17.55
CA SER A 673 -3.41 30.59 -18.89
C SER A 673 -4.65 29.75 -19.17
N ALA A 674 -4.74 28.56 -18.58
CA ALA A 674 -5.90 27.67 -18.69
C ALA A 674 -7.06 28.13 -17.77
N ALA A 675 -6.73 28.68 -16.60
CA ALA A 675 -7.69 29.19 -15.63
C ALA A 675 -8.19 30.61 -15.95
N SER A 676 -7.41 31.41 -16.69
CA SER A 676 -7.84 32.72 -17.15
C SER A 676 -8.96 32.58 -18.18
N PRO A 677 -10.11 33.23 -17.98
CA PRO A 677 -11.17 33.18 -18.97
C PRO A 677 -10.66 33.86 -20.24
N LYS A 678 -10.44 33.07 -21.31
CA LYS A 678 -10.46 33.63 -22.66
C LYS A 678 -11.84 34.26 -22.82
N GLY A 679 -11.85 35.55 -23.14
CA GLY A 679 -13.05 36.39 -23.13
C GLY A 679 -14.26 35.73 -23.79
N GLU A 680 -15.42 35.98 -23.19
CA GLU A 680 -16.75 35.93 -23.81
C GLU A 680 -16.98 34.80 -24.83
N ASP A 681 -17.25 33.59 -24.36
CA ASP A 681 -18.24 32.69 -24.98
C ASP A 681 -18.35 31.42 -24.12
N LEU A 682 -19.51 31.24 -23.47
CA LEU A 682 -20.05 30.07 -22.74
C LEU A 682 -20.75 30.46 -21.41
N VAL A 683 -21.42 31.60 -21.39
CA VAL A 683 -22.63 31.75 -20.57
C VAL A 683 -23.78 31.13 -21.38
N ARG A 684 -24.00 29.82 -21.21
CA ARG A 684 -25.27 29.09 -21.39
C ARG A 684 -24.97 27.60 -21.51
N ASP A 685 -25.14 26.91 -20.39
CA ASP A 685 -25.85 25.63 -20.28
C ASP A 685 -25.22 24.74 -19.20
N ARG A 686 -25.69 24.94 -17.97
CA ARG A 686 -25.93 23.83 -17.03
C ARG A 686 -27.36 23.95 -16.53
N PRO A 687 -28.23 22.94 -16.69
CA PRO A 687 -29.50 22.90 -16.00
C PRO A 687 -29.28 22.61 -14.52
N ARG A 688 -30.19 23.15 -13.70
CA ARG A 688 -30.20 23.12 -12.23
C ARG A 688 -30.29 21.73 -11.64
#